data_AF-A0A2I0EQQ9-F1
#
_entry.id   AF-A0A2I0EQQ9-F1
#
_cell.length_a   1.000
_cell.length_b   1.000
_cell.length_c   1.000
_cell.angle_alpha   90.00
_cell.angle_beta   90.00
_cell.angle_gamma   90.00
#
_symmetry.space_group_name_H-M   'P 1'
#
loop_
_entity.id
_entity.type
_entity.pdbx_description
1 polymer ?
#
loop_
_entity_poly.entity_id
_entity_poly.type
_entity_poly.pdbx_seq_one_letter_code
_entity_poly.pdbx_strand_id
1 'polypeptide(L)'
;MMNKNNFLSANRIYMMVVFLMLLAVVSSYAVVHQLWPLAFLEIFIPSFELSLSDMSIQLQILPTMLVALTAGGLLGLVSVLLQQLVKNTLASDTTLAVGSGANMALLIVTLFLPSLALGGSFWVAFVGALGSMAIVFLLAAPSRMNPLVLVLGGLVTNILLGAITALLLIYYAEETLNVMVWAAGSLTQNNWQVSAVLSTASMVAFISLMPLLKPLEIMSLDDRQAKSLGVPINLIRGLVVGLVALLTALVVSRVGPIGFIGLGAATLVNVFSVRRIGYRLLLGYVFGALLLWITSNATTLLQHYLSLNIPADAMTAILGAPLVIWLIVSQSRQHTDEVIPALVSERRDTHLIGWGVALILLIIGVLIFTATSNGWQLSTLRHLIIDFRLPRTLSAAATGIMLATAGVLLQTLTRNPMASPEVLGISSGSAIGVVLAFVFLPSFGYTGIILSGLLGAFIVLSLILWLARRINPAYLLLVGVAIAALMGGLLSLVKISGDQRLQAMLSWLSGSTYLASPETAWILVGLAFILFLLSFMVIKPLEILSLGSGIARELGVSLRLYQTLILILVALLSTISTLAVGPLSFVGLMIPHLASTLGAVKLKRQIQLSAILGAGLMVIADWVGRYLIFPYEIPAGTIAAIIGGAYFLYLMRRIRA
;
A
#
# COMPACT_ATOMS: atom_id res chain seq x y z
N MET A 1 -7.29 37.52 -19.50
CA MET A 1 -8.47 36.68 -19.23
C MET A 1 -8.07 35.51 -18.33
N MET A 2 -8.25 35.63 -17.01
CA MET A 2 -8.16 34.47 -16.11
C MET A 2 -9.23 33.47 -16.53
N ASN A 3 -8.79 32.28 -16.89
CA ASN A 3 -9.62 31.22 -17.44
C ASN A 3 -10.77 30.92 -16.47
N LYS A 4 -12.05 31.07 -16.90
CA LYS A 4 -13.27 30.83 -16.08
C LYS A 4 -13.25 29.49 -15.32
N ASN A 5 -12.46 28.54 -15.82
CA ASN A 5 -12.21 27.23 -15.21
C ASN A 5 -11.33 27.22 -13.95
N ASN A 6 -10.40 28.17 -13.78
CA ASN A 6 -9.56 28.24 -12.56
C ASN A 6 -10.34 28.80 -11.36
N PHE A 7 -11.37 29.61 -11.61
CA PHE A 7 -12.25 30.14 -10.56
C PHE A 7 -13.17 29.04 -10.01
N LEU A 8 -13.68 28.17 -10.90
CA LEU A 8 -14.51 27.03 -10.52
C LEU A 8 -13.72 25.93 -9.78
N SER A 9 -12.43 25.75 -10.08
CA SER A 9 -11.58 24.81 -9.32
C SER A 9 -11.20 25.36 -7.95
N ALA A 10 -10.83 26.64 -7.85
CA ALA A 10 -10.55 27.29 -6.57
C ALA A 10 -11.76 27.24 -5.62
N ASN A 11 -12.96 27.55 -6.11
CA ASN A 11 -14.18 27.46 -5.28
C ASN A 11 -14.45 26.04 -4.77
N ARG A 12 -14.20 25.00 -5.56
CA ARG A 12 -14.37 23.60 -5.10
C ARG A 12 -13.43 23.25 -3.94
N ILE A 13 -12.21 23.77 -3.98
CA ILE A 13 -11.19 23.54 -2.96
C ILE A 13 -11.57 24.25 -1.66
N TYR A 14 -11.95 25.53 -1.74
CA TYR A 14 -12.42 26.27 -0.57
C TYR A 14 -13.68 25.64 0.02
N MET A 15 -14.64 25.21 -0.81
CA MET A 15 -15.83 24.49 -0.36
C MET A 15 -15.47 23.18 0.35
N MET A 16 -14.44 22.45 -0.08
CA MET A 16 -13.97 21.24 0.60
C MET A 16 -13.40 21.56 1.99
N VAL A 17 -12.58 22.60 2.12
CA VAL A 17 -12.06 22.97 3.45
C VAL A 17 -13.17 23.46 4.37
N VAL A 18 -14.13 24.24 3.84
CA VAL A 18 -15.32 24.61 4.60
C VAL A 18 -16.11 23.38 5.02
N PHE A 19 -16.29 22.41 4.12
CA PHE A 19 -16.94 21.14 4.42
C PHE A 19 -16.20 20.35 5.50
N LEU A 20 -14.88 20.22 5.43
CA LEU A 20 -14.07 19.54 6.44
C LEU A 20 -14.13 20.26 7.81
N MET A 21 -14.09 21.60 7.82
CA MET A 21 -14.25 22.39 9.04
C MET A 21 -15.65 22.20 9.63
N LEU A 22 -16.69 22.24 8.81
CA LEU A 22 -18.07 22.00 9.24
C LEU A 22 -18.23 20.58 9.78
N LEU A 23 -17.64 19.58 9.12
CA LEU A 23 -17.64 18.19 9.56
C LEU A 23 -16.91 18.03 10.91
N ALA A 24 -15.80 18.73 11.13
CA ALA A 24 -15.11 18.77 12.40
C ALA A 24 -15.97 19.38 13.52
N VAL A 25 -16.66 20.49 13.23
CA VAL A 25 -17.59 21.13 14.19
C VAL A 25 -18.77 20.22 14.51
N VAL A 26 -19.43 19.66 13.50
CA VAL A 26 -20.60 18.77 13.68
C VAL A 26 -20.21 17.50 14.42
N SER A 27 -19.09 16.87 14.06
CA SER A 27 -18.63 15.66 14.75
C SER A 27 -18.22 15.94 16.20
N SER A 28 -17.59 17.09 16.47
CA SER A 28 -17.25 17.49 17.84
C SER A 28 -18.50 17.79 18.66
N TYR A 29 -19.49 18.47 18.07
CA TYR A 29 -20.79 18.70 18.71
C TYR A 29 -21.49 17.39 19.03
N ALA A 30 -21.48 16.42 18.12
CA ALA A 30 -22.06 15.11 18.36
C ALA A 30 -21.37 14.36 19.52
N VAL A 31 -20.03 14.38 19.59
CA VAL A 31 -19.28 13.80 20.71
C VAL A 31 -19.65 14.50 22.01
N VAL A 32 -19.67 15.82 22.05
CA VAL A 32 -20.03 16.58 23.26
C VAL A 32 -21.46 16.29 23.69
N HIS A 33 -22.43 16.39 22.78
CA HIS A 33 -23.84 16.20 23.11
C HIS A 33 -24.18 14.78 23.56
N GLN A 34 -23.50 13.76 23.04
CA GLN A 34 -23.83 12.36 23.34
C GLN A 34 -22.99 11.76 24.47
N LEU A 35 -21.74 12.21 24.61
CA LEU A 35 -20.74 11.57 25.48
C LEU A 35 -20.20 12.51 26.57
N TRP A 36 -20.57 13.79 26.56
CA TRP A 36 -20.02 14.81 27.47
C TRP A 36 -21.12 15.53 28.28
N PRO A 37 -21.64 14.90 29.34
CA PRO A 37 -22.58 15.55 30.27
C PRO A 37 -21.97 16.66 31.13
N LEU A 38 -20.64 16.66 31.32
CA LEU A 38 -19.92 17.58 32.21
C LEU A 38 -19.89 19.02 31.70
N ALA A 39 -20.17 19.99 32.58
CA ALA A 39 -20.14 21.41 32.21
C ALA A 39 -18.69 21.84 31.88
N PHE A 40 -18.50 22.69 30.86
CA PHE A 40 -17.16 23.06 30.39
C PHE A 40 -16.24 23.63 31.49
N LEU A 41 -16.79 24.31 32.49
CA LEU A 41 -16.01 24.88 33.60
C LEU A 41 -15.50 23.81 34.58
N GLU A 42 -16.18 22.66 34.67
CA GLU A 42 -15.82 21.56 35.58
C GLU A 42 -14.62 20.74 35.07
N ILE A 43 -14.19 20.96 33.83
CA ILE A 43 -13.02 20.30 33.22
C ILE A 43 -11.73 20.60 34.01
N PHE A 44 -11.69 21.75 34.68
CA PHE A 44 -10.53 22.20 35.46
C PHE A 44 -10.52 21.68 36.90
N ILE A 45 -11.59 21.00 37.33
CA ILE A 45 -11.64 20.33 38.63
C ILE A 45 -10.67 19.12 38.58
N PRO A 46 -9.88 18.88 39.65
CA PRO A 46 -9.01 17.72 39.71
C PRO A 46 -9.78 16.42 39.52
N SER A 47 -9.25 15.51 38.68
CA SER A 47 -9.92 14.25 38.32
C SER A 47 -10.44 13.43 39.51
N PHE A 48 -9.76 13.43 40.66
CA PHE A 48 -10.18 12.66 41.83
C PHE A 48 -11.41 13.23 42.56
N GLU A 49 -11.84 14.45 42.23
CA GLU A 49 -13.04 15.09 42.80
C GLU A 49 -14.29 14.92 41.91
N LEU A 50 -14.10 14.39 40.69
CA LEU A 50 -15.18 14.18 39.72
C LEU A 50 -15.88 12.84 39.91
N SER A 51 -17.12 12.74 39.44
CA SER A 51 -17.82 11.45 39.36
C SER A 51 -17.12 10.51 38.36
N LEU A 52 -17.29 9.18 38.47
CA LEU A 52 -16.65 8.22 37.55
C LEU A 52 -16.97 8.49 36.06
N SER A 53 -18.19 8.91 35.75
CA SER A 53 -18.58 9.30 34.39
C SER A 53 -17.83 10.54 33.91
N ASP A 54 -17.67 11.52 34.79
CA ASP A 54 -17.00 12.80 34.51
C ASP A 54 -15.48 12.66 34.41
N MET A 55 -14.90 11.80 35.25
CA MET A 55 -13.50 11.38 35.18
C MET A 55 -13.17 10.77 33.82
N SER A 56 -14.07 9.94 33.27
CA SER A 56 -13.86 9.32 31.96
C SER A 56 -13.74 10.38 30.86
N ILE A 57 -14.52 11.46 30.91
CA ILE A 57 -14.44 12.55 29.93
C ILE A 57 -13.07 13.23 30.01
N GLN A 58 -12.63 13.57 31.23
CA GLN A 58 -11.37 14.28 31.47
C GLN A 58 -10.14 13.42 31.16
N LEU A 59 -10.20 12.10 31.39
CA LEU A 59 -9.05 11.20 31.24
C LEU A 59 -9.04 10.39 29.94
N GLN A 60 -10.18 10.25 29.26
CA GLN A 60 -10.30 9.50 28.01
C GLN A 60 -10.59 10.42 26.82
N ILE A 61 -11.69 11.17 26.83
CA ILE A 61 -12.15 11.92 25.64
C ILE A 61 -11.18 13.07 25.31
N LEU A 62 -10.88 13.92 26.28
CA LEU A 62 -10.01 15.08 26.09
C LEU A 62 -8.58 14.71 25.65
N PRO A 63 -7.87 13.78 26.32
CA PRO A 63 -6.57 13.33 25.87
C PRO A 63 -6.62 12.69 24.49
N THR A 64 -7.67 11.92 24.18
CA THR A 64 -7.86 11.30 22.85
C THR A 64 -7.98 12.36 21.75
N MET A 65 -8.75 13.42 21.96
CA MET A 65 -8.86 14.53 21.00
C MET A 65 -7.51 15.23 20.79
N LEU A 66 -6.76 15.50 21.87
CA LEU A 66 -5.44 16.12 21.77
C LEU A 66 -4.42 15.21 21.07
N VAL A 67 -4.44 13.91 21.35
CA VAL A 67 -3.62 12.92 20.63
C VAL A 67 -3.97 12.93 19.15
N ALA A 68 -5.26 12.94 18.79
CA ALA A 68 -5.68 12.99 17.39
C ALA A 68 -5.16 14.27 16.67
N LEU A 69 -5.28 15.43 17.32
CA LEU A 69 -4.78 16.70 16.75
C LEU A 69 -3.25 16.70 16.58
N THR A 70 -2.52 16.30 17.63
CA THR A 70 -1.05 16.36 17.64
C THR A 70 -0.42 15.27 16.79
N ALA A 71 -0.87 14.01 16.91
CA ALA A 71 -0.41 12.92 16.05
C ALA A 71 -0.72 13.20 14.58
N GLY A 72 -1.94 13.66 14.28
CA GLY A 72 -2.36 13.97 12.92
C GLY A 72 -1.53 15.10 12.33
N GLY A 73 -1.29 16.14 13.11
CA GLY A 73 -0.44 17.25 12.69
C GLY A 73 1.01 16.85 12.46
N LEU A 74 1.59 16.02 13.33
CA LEU A 74 2.94 15.49 13.13
C LEU A 74 3.04 14.64 11.87
N LEU A 75 2.07 13.76 11.59
CA LEU A 75 2.04 12.93 10.37
C LEU A 75 1.90 13.79 9.09
N GLY A 76 1.08 14.85 9.15
CA GLY A 76 0.95 15.82 8.06
C GLY A 76 2.25 16.60 7.82
N LEU A 77 2.90 17.08 8.88
CA LEU A 77 4.20 17.75 8.82
C LEU A 77 5.29 16.83 8.24
N VAL A 78 5.36 15.58 8.71
CA VAL A 78 6.29 14.57 8.21
C VAL A 78 6.09 14.33 6.71
N SER A 79 4.85 14.21 6.25
CA SER A 79 4.57 13.96 4.84
C SER A 79 4.98 15.14 3.96
N VAL A 80 4.75 16.39 4.40
CA VAL A 80 5.23 17.57 3.66
C VAL A 80 6.77 17.61 3.62
N LEU A 81 7.46 17.25 4.71
CA LEU A 81 8.92 17.14 4.72
C LEU A 81 9.43 16.08 3.74
N LEU A 82 8.80 14.90 3.72
CA LEU A 82 9.16 13.81 2.81
C LEU A 82 8.95 14.21 1.34
N GLN A 83 7.85 14.90 1.02
CA GLN A 83 7.62 15.42 -0.33
C GLN A 83 8.66 16.45 -0.75
N GLN A 84 9.06 17.32 0.16
CA GLN A 84 10.13 18.29 -0.09
C GLN A 84 11.48 17.60 -0.30
N LEU A 85 11.76 16.55 0.48
CA LEU A 85 13.03 15.83 0.47
C LEU A 85 13.20 14.98 -0.80
N VAL A 86 12.15 14.28 -1.21
CA VAL A 86 12.13 13.38 -2.37
C VAL A 86 11.79 14.13 -3.66
N LYS A 87 11.29 15.37 -3.58
CA LYS A 87 10.78 16.13 -4.74
C LYS A 87 9.67 15.39 -5.48
N ASN A 88 8.80 14.73 -4.72
CA ASN A 88 7.66 13.99 -5.26
C ASN A 88 6.44 14.22 -4.37
N THR A 89 5.32 14.66 -4.96
CA THR A 89 4.06 14.97 -4.24
C THR A 89 3.34 13.74 -3.71
N LEU A 90 3.78 12.55 -4.10
CA LEU A 90 3.24 11.27 -3.63
C LEU A 90 4.01 10.71 -2.43
N ALA A 91 5.15 11.31 -2.05
CA ALA A 91 5.92 10.85 -0.92
C ALA A 91 5.14 11.04 0.40
N SER A 92 5.23 10.03 1.26
CA SER A 92 4.60 9.90 2.56
C SER A 92 5.39 8.87 3.38
N ASP A 93 5.09 8.78 4.67
CA ASP A 93 5.64 7.76 5.57
C ASP A 93 5.31 6.32 5.13
N THR A 94 4.12 6.10 4.57
CA THR A 94 3.70 4.80 4.02
C THR A 94 4.40 4.45 2.72
N THR A 95 4.59 5.41 1.82
CA THR A 95 5.27 5.18 0.53
C THR A 95 6.77 5.01 0.68
N LEU A 96 7.39 5.55 1.73
CA LEU A 96 8.83 5.37 2.05
C LEU A 96 9.09 4.30 3.12
N ALA A 97 8.08 3.47 3.44
CA ALA A 97 8.18 2.35 4.37
C ALA A 97 8.61 2.72 5.81
N VAL A 98 8.47 3.98 6.21
CA VAL A 98 8.91 4.46 7.54
C VAL A 98 8.06 3.82 8.63
N GLY A 99 6.74 3.90 8.49
CA GLY A 99 5.78 3.30 9.42
C GLY A 99 5.88 1.77 9.48
N SER A 100 6.04 1.12 8.33
CA SER A 100 6.19 -0.34 8.24
C SER A 100 7.49 -0.84 8.85
N GLY A 101 8.58 -0.06 8.76
CA GLY A 101 9.82 -0.33 9.47
C GLY A 101 9.66 -0.30 10.99
N ALA A 102 8.99 0.72 11.51
CA ALA A 102 8.70 0.84 12.94
C ALA A 102 7.80 -0.32 13.45
N ASN A 103 6.73 -0.63 12.70
CA ASN A 103 5.79 -1.70 13.05
C ASN A 103 6.48 -3.07 13.06
N MET A 104 7.23 -3.40 12.00
CA MET A 104 7.94 -4.67 11.91
C MET A 104 8.97 -4.82 13.04
N ALA A 105 9.72 -3.76 13.35
CA ALA A 105 10.71 -3.80 14.44
C ALA A 105 10.04 -4.04 15.80
N LEU A 106 8.91 -3.38 16.07
CA LEU A 106 8.14 -3.61 17.29
C LEU A 106 7.60 -5.03 17.38
N LEU A 107 7.09 -5.58 16.27
CA LEU A 107 6.62 -6.95 16.21
C LEU A 107 7.75 -7.96 16.49
N ILE A 108 8.90 -7.80 15.82
CA ILE A 108 10.08 -8.67 16.01
C ILE A 108 10.58 -8.61 17.46
N VAL A 109 10.71 -7.41 18.03
CA VAL A 109 11.17 -7.26 19.41
C VAL A 109 10.18 -7.86 20.40
N THR A 110 8.87 -7.65 20.18
CA THR A 110 7.84 -8.21 21.06
C THR A 110 7.85 -9.75 21.03
N LEU A 111 8.06 -10.35 19.86
CA LEU A 111 8.02 -11.81 19.70
C LEU A 111 9.31 -12.51 20.12
N PHE A 112 10.47 -11.95 19.77
CA PHE A 112 11.73 -12.68 19.86
C PHE A 112 12.73 -12.06 20.84
N LEU A 113 12.59 -10.77 21.18
CA LEU A 113 13.56 -10.03 22.00
C LEU A 113 12.87 -9.17 23.08
N PRO A 114 11.98 -9.73 23.92
CA PRO A 114 11.15 -8.96 24.84
C PRO A 114 11.95 -8.14 25.86
N SER A 115 13.20 -8.54 26.15
CA SER A 115 14.11 -7.76 27.00
C SER A 115 14.45 -6.38 26.42
N LEU A 116 14.52 -6.24 25.10
CA LEU A 116 14.74 -4.94 24.45
C LEU A 116 13.49 -4.05 24.51
N ALA A 117 12.29 -4.64 24.65
CA ALA A 117 11.06 -3.87 24.83
C ALA A 117 11.06 -3.07 26.15
N LEU A 118 11.80 -3.52 27.17
CA LEU A 118 11.99 -2.80 28.43
C LEU A 118 12.72 -1.46 28.24
N GLY A 119 13.54 -1.34 27.19
CA GLY A 119 14.19 -0.09 26.79
C GLY A 119 13.23 0.97 26.24
N GLY A 120 11.96 0.60 26.02
CA GLY A 120 10.89 1.48 25.55
C GLY A 120 10.55 1.27 24.08
N SER A 121 9.25 1.13 23.78
CA SER A 121 8.72 0.93 22.43
C SER A 121 9.11 2.04 21.43
N PHE A 122 9.33 3.26 21.92
CA PHE A 122 9.79 4.38 21.10
C PHE A 122 11.12 4.09 20.40
N TRP A 123 12.14 3.63 21.14
CA TRP A 123 13.48 3.41 20.58
C TRP A 123 13.49 2.26 19.57
N VAL A 124 12.72 1.21 19.84
CA VAL A 124 12.53 0.09 18.92
C VAL A 124 11.88 0.57 17.61
N ALA A 125 10.78 1.33 17.71
CA ALA A 125 10.13 1.93 16.57
C ALA A 125 11.06 2.85 15.78
N PHE A 126 11.89 3.64 16.47
CA PHE A 126 12.84 4.57 15.87
C PHE A 126 13.93 3.86 15.08
N VAL A 127 14.53 2.82 15.65
CA VAL A 127 15.54 1.99 14.96
C VAL A 127 14.91 1.31 13.73
N GLY A 128 13.68 0.80 13.84
CA GLY A 128 12.95 0.22 12.72
C GLY A 128 12.67 1.22 11.59
N ALA A 129 12.15 2.40 11.93
CA ALA A 129 11.88 3.49 10.99
C ALA A 129 13.17 3.94 10.28
N LEU A 130 14.24 4.17 11.03
CA LEU A 130 15.53 4.61 10.51
C LEU A 130 16.19 3.54 9.63
N GLY A 131 16.12 2.27 10.04
CA GLY A 131 16.61 1.14 9.25
C GLY A 131 15.90 1.00 7.90
N SER A 132 14.57 1.13 7.89
CA SER A 132 13.77 1.12 6.66
C SER A 132 14.12 2.29 5.74
N MET A 133 14.20 3.52 6.27
CA MET A 133 14.64 4.67 5.49
C MET A 133 16.07 4.51 4.95
N ALA A 134 16.99 3.96 5.75
CA ALA A 134 18.35 3.70 5.32
C ALA A 134 18.37 2.74 4.12
N ILE A 135 17.57 1.66 4.12
CA ILE A 135 17.42 0.76 2.97
C ILE A 135 17.00 1.55 1.72
N VAL A 136 15.93 2.35 1.83
CA VAL A 136 15.40 3.11 0.68
C VAL A 136 16.41 4.13 0.15
N PHE A 137 17.11 4.85 1.02
CA PHE A 137 18.08 5.87 0.64
C PHE A 137 19.37 5.26 0.08
N LEU A 138 19.86 4.15 0.64
CA LEU A 138 21.03 3.44 0.13
C LEU A 138 20.77 2.87 -1.27
N LEU A 139 19.54 2.44 -1.56
CA LEU A 139 19.13 1.95 -2.88
C LEU A 139 19.07 3.08 -3.91
N ALA A 140 18.66 4.28 -3.52
CA ALA A 140 18.60 5.44 -4.41
C ALA A 140 19.94 6.19 -4.54
N ALA A 141 20.94 5.90 -3.70
CA ALA A 141 22.23 6.57 -3.76
C ALA A 141 22.96 6.44 -5.13
N PRO A 142 23.00 5.26 -5.78
CA PRO A 142 23.65 5.09 -7.10
C PRO A 142 22.96 5.88 -8.23
N SER A 143 21.66 6.16 -8.10
CA SER A 143 20.87 6.93 -9.07
C SER A 143 20.85 8.42 -8.77
N ARG A 144 21.80 8.93 -7.97
CA ARG A 144 21.86 10.33 -7.49
C ARG A 144 20.57 10.77 -6.82
N MET A 145 19.95 9.87 -6.04
CA MET A 145 18.70 10.13 -5.31
C MET A 145 17.56 10.51 -6.24
N ASN A 146 17.46 9.83 -7.39
CA ASN A 146 16.35 10.01 -8.32
C ASN A 146 15.02 9.82 -7.57
N PRO A 147 14.10 10.81 -7.61
CA PRO A 147 12.80 10.76 -6.94
C PRO A 147 12.00 9.48 -7.22
N LEU A 148 12.07 8.99 -8.46
CA LEU A 148 11.39 7.76 -8.86
C LEU A 148 12.00 6.55 -8.14
N VAL A 149 13.32 6.40 -8.14
CA VAL A 149 13.98 5.27 -7.46
C VAL A 149 13.71 5.29 -5.94
N LEU A 150 13.62 6.47 -5.34
CA LEU A 150 13.24 6.62 -3.93
C LEU A 150 11.82 6.15 -3.64
N VAL A 151 10.83 6.63 -4.40
CA VAL A 151 9.42 6.23 -4.20
C VAL A 151 9.24 4.73 -4.45
N LEU A 152 9.94 4.18 -5.44
CA LEU A 152 9.83 2.77 -5.78
C LEU A 152 10.55 1.87 -4.80
N GLY A 153 11.75 2.26 -4.37
CA GLY A 153 12.45 1.58 -3.27
C GLY A 153 11.63 1.60 -2.00
N GLY A 154 11.00 2.74 -1.69
CA GLY A 154 10.06 2.89 -0.60
C GLY A 154 8.87 1.93 -0.70
N LEU A 155 8.16 1.94 -1.83
CA LEU A 155 6.99 1.09 -2.04
C LEU A 155 7.34 -0.40 -1.94
N VAL A 156 8.45 -0.80 -2.55
CA VAL A 156 8.94 -2.19 -2.51
C VAL A 156 9.34 -2.59 -1.09
N THR A 157 10.05 -1.71 -0.37
CA THR A 157 10.43 -1.93 1.03
C THR A 157 9.18 -2.04 1.89
N ASN A 158 8.18 -1.18 1.67
CA ASN A 158 6.92 -1.20 2.42
C ASN A 158 6.19 -2.53 2.27
N ILE A 159 6.09 -3.04 1.05
CA ILE A 159 5.44 -4.32 0.77
C ILE A 159 6.26 -5.50 1.33
N LEU A 160 7.59 -5.47 1.21
CA LEU A 160 8.48 -6.50 1.77
C LEU A 160 8.33 -6.60 3.30
N LEU A 161 8.45 -5.47 4.00
CA LEU A 161 8.29 -5.41 5.46
C LEU A 161 6.85 -5.78 5.87
N GLY A 162 5.86 -5.39 5.07
CA GLY A 162 4.47 -5.79 5.24
C GLY A 162 4.26 -7.29 5.11
N ALA A 163 4.90 -7.94 4.13
CA ALA A 163 4.83 -9.40 3.95
C ALA A 163 5.47 -10.15 5.13
N ILE A 164 6.60 -9.66 5.65
CA ILE A 164 7.24 -10.21 6.85
C ILE A 164 6.32 -10.04 8.08
N THR A 165 5.72 -8.86 8.23
CA THR A 165 4.78 -8.57 9.32
C THR A 165 3.55 -9.47 9.24
N ALA A 166 2.95 -9.62 8.06
CA ALA A 166 1.80 -10.50 7.83
C ALA A 166 2.14 -11.96 8.14
N LEU A 167 3.32 -12.43 7.73
CA LEU A 167 3.82 -13.77 8.05
C LEU A 167 3.87 -13.99 9.57
N LEU A 168 4.50 -13.08 10.30
CA LEU A 168 4.63 -13.18 11.76
C LEU A 168 3.27 -13.16 12.46
N LEU A 169 2.32 -12.32 12.00
CA LEU A 169 0.97 -12.27 12.56
C LEU A 169 0.16 -13.55 12.31
N ILE A 170 0.34 -14.22 11.17
CA ILE A 170 -0.35 -15.48 10.87
C ILE A 170 0.17 -16.61 11.77
N TYR A 171 1.48 -16.66 12.02
CA TYR A 171 2.12 -17.77 12.73
C TYR A 171 2.08 -17.62 14.26
N TYR A 172 2.18 -16.40 14.76
CA TYR A 172 2.18 -16.11 16.19
C TYR A 172 0.90 -15.39 16.59
N ALA A 173 -0.25 -15.82 16.06
CA ALA A 173 -1.52 -15.12 16.22
C ALA A 173 -1.91 -14.91 17.70
N GLU A 174 -1.65 -15.89 18.56
CA GLU A 174 -1.96 -15.81 20.00
C GLU A 174 -1.03 -14.82 20.72
N GLU A 175 0.28 -14.92 20.51
CA GLU A 175 1.29 -14.04 21.11
C GLU A 175 1.21 -12.59 20.60
N THR A 176 0.70 -12.40 19.37
CA THR A 176 0.60 -11.08 18.73
C THR A 176 -0.76 -10.43 18.87
N LEU A 177 -1.73 -11.00 19.60
CA LEU A 177 -3.09 -10.43 19.68
C LEU A 177 -3.08 -8.97 20.17
N ASN A 178 -2.35 -8.70 21.25
CA ASN A 178 -2.20 -7.33 21.77
C ASN A 178 -1.43 -6.42 20.81
N VAL A 179 -0.42 -6.97 20.13
CA VAL A 179 0.34 -6.23 19.11
C VAL A 179 -0.52 -5.95 17.88
N MET A 180 -1.48 -6.81 17.55
CA MET A 180 -2.37 -6.67 16.41
C MET A 180 -3.37 -5.54 16.62
N VAL A 181 -3.94 -5.43 17.82
CA VAL A 181 -4.81 -4.30 18.19
C VAL A 181 -4.02 -2.99 18.17
N TRP A 182 -2.78 -2.99 18.66
CA TRP A 182 -1.89 -1.83 18.56
C TRP A 182 -1.47 -1.52 17.12
N ALA A 183 -1.19 -2.53 16.29
CA ALA A 183 -0.77 -2.39 14.90
C ALA A 183 -1.91 -1.94 13.98
N ALA A 184 -3.17 -2.05 14.42
CA ALA A 184 -4.32 -1.43 13.79
C ALA A 184 -4.48 0.06 14.18
N GLY A 185 -3.66 0.57 15.10
CA GLY A 185 -3.73 1.94 15.55
C GLY A 185 -4.88 2.19 16.53
N SER A 186 -4.54 2.72 17.70
CA SER A 186 -5.47 3.06 18.77
C SER A 186 -5.30 4.51 19.20
N LEU A 187 -6.34 5.31 18.94
CA LEU A 187 -6.41 6.71 19.38
C LEU A 187 -6.89 6.84 20.82
N THR A 188 -7.62 5.85 21.34
CA THR A 188 -8.22 5.90 22.67
C THR A 188 -7.16 5.98 23.75
N GLN A 189 -7.18 7.04 24.54
CA GLN A 189 -6.28 7.27 25.65
C GLN A 189 -6.99 7.03 26.98
N ASN A 190 -6.22 6.73 28.03
CA ASN A 190 -6.73 6.60 29.40
C ASN A 190 -6.08 7.59 30.37
N ASN A 191 -5.16 8.43 29.89
CA ASN A 191 -4.47 9.45 30.67
C ASN A 191 -3.90 10.55 29.76
N TRP A 192 -3.30 11.57 30.39
CA TRP A 192 -2.68 12.72 29.73
C TRP A 192 -1.23 12.49 29.27
N GLN A 193 -0.63 11.33 29.54
CA GLN A 193 0.80 11.11 29.30
C GLN A 193 1.13 11.19 27.80
N VAL A 194 0.35 10.51 26.96
CA VAL A 194 0.58 10.50 25.51
C VAL A 194 0.29 11.85 24.89
N SER A 195 -0.79 12.53 25.30
CA SER A 195 -1.14 13.86 24.80
C SER A 195 -0.07 14.90 25.15
N ALA A 196 0.50 14.85 26.36
CA ALA A 196 1.59 15.72 26.77
C ALA A 196 2.88 15.46 25.95
N VAL A 197 3.24 14.19 25.74
CA VAL A 197 4.42 13.81 24.95
C VAL A 197 4.29 14.26 23.49
N LEU A 198 3.14 14.07 22.86
CA LEU A 198 2.96 14.49 21.46
C LEU A 198 2.86 16.02 21.32
N SER A 199 2.23 16.71 22.28
CA SER A 199 2.15 18.18 22.28
C SER A 199 3.53 18.82 22.41
N THR A 200 4.36 18.30 23.34
CA THR A 200 5.74 18.76 23.51
C THR A 200 6.58 18.46 22.27
N ALA A 201 6.42 17.27 21.68
CA ALA A 201 7.09 16.91 20.43
C ALA A 201 6.70 17.82 19.26
N SER A 202 5.43 18.22 19.13
CA SER A 202 4.99 19.20 18.13
C SER A 202 5.72 20.53 18.27
N MET A 203 5.84 21.04 19.50
CA MET A 203 6.56 22.29 19.76
C MET A 203 8.05 22.17 19.42
N VAL A 204 8.69 21.08 19.87
CA VAL A 204 10.10 20.79 19.59
C VAL A 204 10.34 20.61 18.08
N ALA A 205 9.43 19.96 17.36
CA ALA A 205 9.52 19.77 15.92
C ALA A 205 9.57 21.12 15.19
N PHE A 206 8.66 22.05 15.50
CA PHE A 206 8.68 23.39 14.87
C PHE A 206 9.94 24.18 15.21
N ILE A 207 10.41 24.13 16.47
CA ILE A 207 11.66 24.78 16.87
C ILE A 207 12.85 24.19 16.10
N SER A 208 12.93 22.86 16.00
CA SER A 208 14.01 22.17 15.27
C SER A 208 14.01 22.45 13.76
N LEU A 209 12.84 22.76 13.18
CA LEU A 209 12.69 23.08 11.77
C LEU A 209 13.05 24.52 11.42
N MET A 210 13.00 25.47 12.37
CA MET A 210 13.33 26.88 12.12
C MET A 210 14.68 27.08 11.40
N PRO A 211 15.81 26.48 11.83
CA PRO A 211 17.08 26.62 11.12
C PRO A 211 17.11 25.92 9.75
N LEU A 212 16.22 24.95 9.53
CA LEU A 212 16.15 24.15 8.29
C LEU A 212 15.25 24.79 7.22
N LEU A 213 14.41 25.78 7.55
CA LEU A 213 13.45 26.38 6.60
C LEU A 213 14.14 26.94 5.36
N LYS A 214 15.19 27.77 5.53
CA LYS A 214 15.94 28.37 4.41
C LYS A 214 16.66 27.30 3.56
N PRO A 215 17.45 26.38 4.15
CA PRO A 215 18.04 25.26 3.38
C PRO A 215 17.01 24.44 2.61
N LEU A 216 15.87 24.12 3.21
CA LEU A 216 14.81 23.34 2.56
C LEU A 216 14.16 24.07 1.39
N GLU A 217 14.00 25.39 1.50
CA GLU A 217 13.50 26.24 0.42
C GLU A 217 14.50 26.29 -0.73
N ILE A 218 15.79 26.43 -0.46
CA ILE A 218 16.83 26.40 -1.50
C ILE A 218 16.91 25.01 -2.15
N MET A 219 16.71 23.94 -1.39
CA MET A 219 16.67 22.56 -1.91
C MET A 219 15.47 22.27 -2.82
N SER A 220 14.46 23.15 -2.90
CA SER A 220 13.43 23.02 -3.94
C SER A 220 13.99 23.27 -5.34
N LEU A 221 15.13 23.96 -5.46
CA LEU A 221 15.88 24.12 -6.69
C LEU A 221 16.65 22.83 -7.03
N ASP A 222 17.27 22.77 -8.21
CA ASP A 222 18.07 21.63 -8.60
C ASP A 222 19.25 21.40 -7.63
N ASP A 223 19.62 20.13 -7.37
CA ASP A 223 20.62 19.79 -6.34
C ASP A 223 21.98 20.46 -6.65
N ARG A 224 22.30 20.68 -7.94
CA ARG A 224 23.51 21.42 -8.34
C ARG A 224 23.45 22.90 -7.95
N GLN A 225 22.29 23.54 -8.14
CA GLN A 225 22.08 24.96 -7.82
C GLN A 225 22.09 25.18 -6.31
N ALA A 226 21.43 24.30 -5.55
CA ALA A 226 21.45 24.34 -4.10
C ALA A 226 22.87 24.18 -3.53
N LYS A 227 23.68 23.29 -4.13
CA LYS A 227 25.08 23.11 -3.74
C LYS A 227 25.94 24.34 -4.06
N SER A 228 25.71 25.01 -5.18
CA SER A 228 26.42 26.27 -5.51
C SER A 228 26.05 27.43 -4.58
N LEU A 229 24.86 27.40 -3.98
CA LEU A 229 24.42 28.36 -2.97
C LEU A 229 24.94 28.05 -1.55
N GLY A 230 25.84 27.07 -1.42
CA GLY A 230 26.50 26.73 -0.16
C GLY A 230 25.71 25.82 0.78
N VAL A 231 24.58 25.25 0.33
CA VAL A 231 23.77 24.36 1.17
C VAL A 231 24.39 22.96 1.23
N PRO A 232 24.70 22.41 2.43
CA PRO A 232 25.22 21.05 2.57
C PRO A 232 24.09 20.02 2.42
N ILE A 233 23.73 19.70 1.17
CA ILE A 233 22.57 18.85 0.81
C ILE A 233 22.53 17.53 1.59
N ASN A 234 23.66 16.82 1.68
CA ASN A 234 23.71 15.52 2.36
C ASN A 234 23.45 15.63 3.87
N LEU A 235 23.96 16.69 4.50
CA LEU A 235 23.73 16.95 5.93
C LEU A 235 22.26 17.30 6.18
N ILE A 236 21.70 18.23 5.39
CA ILE A 236 20.29 18.62 5.52
C ILE A 236 19.37 17.42 5.26
N ARG A 237 19.67 16.61 4.24
CA ARG A 237 18.92 15.39 3.93
C ARG A 237 19.00 14.40 5.08
N GLY A 238 20.18 14.17 5.67
CA GLY A 238 20.35 13.32 6.85
C GLY A 238 19.60 13.82 8.09
N LEU A 239 19.65 15.13 8.37
CA LEU A 239 18.91 15.75 9.48
C LEU A 239 17.40 15.62 9.32
N VAL A 240 16.87 15.89 8.12
CA VAL A 240 15.43 15.75 7.83
C VAL A 240 15.00 14.28 7.90
N VAL A 241 15.80 13.34 7.38
CA VAL A 241 15.52 11.90 7.52
C VAL A 241 15.48 11.48 8.98
N GLY A 242 16.46 11.90 9.79
CA GLY A 242 16.48 11.63 11.22
C GLY A 242 15.28 12.20 11.96
N LEU A 243 14.91 13.46 11.66
CA LEU A 243 13.73 14.10 12.24
C LEU A 243 12.44 13.39 11.83
N VAL A 244 12.28 13.03 10.54
CA VAL A 244 11.13 12.27 10.06
C VAL A 244 11.04 10.92 10.74
N ALA A 245 12.12 10.15 10.80
CA ALA A 245 12.15 8.86 11.48
C ALA A 245 11.78 9.00 12.97
N LEU A 246 12.27 10.04 13.64
CA LEU A 246 11.99 10.32 15.06
C LEU A 246 10.51 10.65 15.29
N LEU A 247 9.95 11.56 14.50
CA LEU A 247 8.54 11.96 14.63
C LEU A 247 7.59 10.82 14.26
N THR A 248 7.86 10.08 13.17
CA THR A 248 7.07 8.91 12.79
C THR A 248 7.15 7.83 13.86
N ALA A 249 8.34 7.51 14.37
CA ALA A 249 8.49 6.51 15.43
C ALA A 249 7.80 6.92 16.74
N LEU A 250 7.82 8.21 17.07
CA LEU A 250 7.10 8.73 18.24
C LEU A 250 5.59 8.53 18.08
N VAL A 251 5.01 8.91 16.94
CA VAL A 251 3.58 8.73 16.69
C VAL A 251 3.23 7.23 16.66
N VAL A 252 3.97 6.44 15.88
CA VAL A 252 3.71 5.00 15.73
C VAL A 252 3.82 4.28 17.08
N SER A 253 4.89 4.49 17.86
CA SER A 253 5.06 3.81 19.16
C SER A 253 3.96 4.10 20.18
N ARG A 254 3.24 5.23 20.04
CA ARG A 254 2.21 5.67 20.99
C ARG A 254 0.79 5.37 20.53
N VAL A 255 0.51 5.56 19.24
CA VAL A 255 -0.84 5.51 18.68
C VAL A 255 -0.99 4.35 17.69
N GLY A 256 0.09 3.64 17.37
CA GLY A 256 0.16 2.65 16.30
C GLY A 256 0.33 3.30 14.92
N PRO A 257 0.53 2.49 13.86
CA PRO A 257 0.65 3.00 12.51
C PRO A 257 -0.71 3.53 12.00
N ILE A 258 -0.74 4.77 11.53
CA ILE A 258 -1.94 5.40 10.97
C ILE A 258 -1.69 5.76 9.50
N GLY A 259 -2.46 5.15 8.60
CA GLY A 259 -2.37 5.42 7.17
C GLY A 259 -3.12 6.69 6.74
N PHE A 260 -2.82 7.19 5.53
CA PHE A 260 -3.59 8.19 4.77
C PHE A 260 -3.70 9.60 5.33
N ILE A 261 -3.52 9.83 6.63
CA ILE A 261 -3.57 11.17 7.22
C ILE A 261 -2.47 12.06 6.66
N GLY A 262 -1.23 11.57 6.67
CA GLY A 262 -0.07 12.33 6.19
C GLY A 262 -0.18 12.68 4.70
N LEU A 263 -0.50 11.68 3.86
CA LEU A 263 -0.71 11.87 2.42
C LEU A 263 -1.93 12.78 2.14
N GLY A 264 -3.05 12.60 2.84
CA GLY A 264 -4.24 13.44 2.71
C GLY A 264 -3.96 14.90 3.09
N ALA A 265 -3.23 15.13 4.18
CA ALA A 265 -2.84 16.46 4.60
C ALA A 265 -1.90 17.13 3.58
N ALA A 266 -0.85 16.43 3.15
CA ALA A 266 0.11 16.99 2.20
C ALA A 266 -0.50 17.21 0.81
N THR A 267 -1.42 16.34 0.35
CA THR A 267 -2.18 16.57 -0.88
C THR A 267 -3.07 17.82 -0.77
N LEU A 268 -3.75 18.05 0.36
CA LEU A 268 -4.47 19.30 0.61
C LEU A 268 -3.53 20.51 0.53
N VAL A 269 -2.35 20.47 1.15
CA VAL A 269 -1.35 21.55 1.03
C VAL A 269 -0.97 21.83 -0.42
N ASN A 270 -0.74 20.78 -1.22
CA ASN A 270 -0.37 20.92 -2.62
C ASN A 270 -1.48 21.56 -3.46
N VAL A 271 -2.75 21.28 -3.15
CA VAL A 271 -3.91 21.92 -3.79
C VAL A 271 -3.88 23.45 -3.57
N PHE A 272 -3.55 23.92 -2.37
CA PHE A 272 -3.49 25.35 -2.05
C PHE A 272 -2.33 26.11 -2.73
N SER A 273 -1.44 25.41 -3.45
CA SER A 273 -0.35 26.00 -4.25
C SER A 273 0.55 26.99 -3.48
N VAL A 274 0.71 26.77 -2.18
CA VAL A 274 1.55 27.60 -1.31
C VAL A 274 3.03 27.32 -1.62
N ARG A 275 3.78 28.36 -1.99
CA ARG A 275 5.19 28.20 -2.41
C ARG A 275 6.18 28.14 -1.23
N ARG A 276 5.95 28.93 -0.18
CA ARG A 276 6.86 29.04 0.97
C ARG A 276 6.78 27.80 1.86
N ILE A 277 7.92 27.15 2.10
CA ILE A 277 8.00 25.89 2.83
C ILE A 277 7.46 25.99 4.27
N GLY A 278 7.71 27.11 4.98
CA GLY A 278 7.21 27.30 6.35
C GLY A 278 5.67 27.23 6.44
N TYR A 279 4.97 27.89 5.50
CA TYR A 279 3.51 27.81 5.45
C TYR A 279 3.02 26.45 4.98
N ARG A 280 3.74 25.77 4.08
CA ARG A 280 3.40 24.39 3.68
C ARG A 280 3.48 23.44 4.88
N LEU A 281 4.50 23.57 5.72
CA LEU A 281 4.67 22.75 6.93
C LEU A 281 3.56 23.02 7.96
N LEU A 282 3.24 24.30 8.19
CA LEU A 282 2.16 24.68 9.10
C LEU A 282 0.79 24.19 8.59
N LEU A 283 0.47 24.38 7.30
CA LEU A 283 -0.77 23.87 6.73
C LEU A 283 -0.81 22.34 6.72
N GLY A 284 0.33 21.67 6.51
CA GLY A 284 0.44 20.21 6.62
C GLY A 284 0.07 19.74 8.02
N TYR A 285 0.57 20.43 9.06
CA TYR A 285 0.20 20.16 10.43
C TYR A 285 -1.30 20.41 10.70
N VAL A 286 -1.84 21.56 10.26
CA VAL A 286 -3.24 21.90 10.48
C VAL A 286 -4.19 20.92 9.78
N PHE A 287 -3.95 20.59 8.51
CA PHE A 287 -4.79 19.64 7.79
C PHE A 287 -4.65 18.22 8.33
N GLY A 288 -3.45 17.80 8.73
CA GLY A 288 -3.26 16.50 9.37
C GLY A 288 -4.02 16.39 10.69
N ALA A 289 -3.94 17.43 11.54
CA ALA A 289 -4.68 17.53 12.78
C ALA A 289 -6.20 17.47 12.54
N LEU A 290 -6.69 18.24 11.56
CA LEU A 290 -8.11 18.28 11.20
C LEU A 290 -8.62 16.91 10.74
N LEU A 291 -7.91 16.25 9.83
CA LEU A 291 -8.31 14.95 9.29
C LEU A 291 -8.34 13.85 10.35
N LEU A 292 -7.30 13.77 11.20
CA LEU A 292 -7.26 12.75 12.25
C LEU A 292 -8.24 13.05 13.38
N TRP A 293 -8.52 14.33 13.67
CA TRP A 293 -9.53 14.70 14.64
C TRP A 293 -10.95 14.32 14.20
N ILE A 294 -11.33 14.61 12.94
CA ILE A 294 -12.59 14.14 12.35
C ILE A 294 -12.70 12.62 12.46
N THR A 295 -11.62 11.93 12.11
CA THR A 295 -11.55 10.46 12.20
C THR A 295 -11.74 9.99 13.64
N SER A 296 -11.05 10.62 14.61
CA SER A 296 -11.16 10.29 16.02
C SER A 296 -12.58 10.44 16.54
N ASN A 297 -13.26 11.54 16.19
CA ASN A 297 -14.65 11.76 16.58
C ASN A 297 -15.58 10.70 15.97
N ALA A 298 -15.41 10.40 14.68
CA ALA A 298 -16.19 9.36 14.00
C ALA A 298 -15.97 7.98 14.65
N THR A 299 -14.73 7.61 14.93
CA THR A 299 -14.37 6.37 15.63
C THR A 299 -15.01 6.32 17.01
N THR A 300 -14.91 7.39 17.80
CA THR A 300 -15.46 7.44 19.17
C THR A 300 -16.98 7.28 19.17
N LEU A 301 -17.68 7.97 18.26
CA LEU A 301 -19.13 7.87 18.11
C LEU A 301 -19.57 6.46 17.67
N LEU A 302 -18.89 5.89 16.67
CA LEU A 302 -19.21 4.55 16.19
C LEU A 302 -18.92 3.48 17.25
N GLN A 303 -17.83 3.63 18.01
CA GLN A 303 -17.51 2.74 19.14
C GLN A 303 -18.63 2.77 20.19
N HIS A 304 -19.18 3.95 20.49
CA HIS A 304 -20.32 4.08 21.41
C HIS A 304 -21.57 3.34 20.90
N TYR A 305 -21.93 3.49 19.61
CA TYR A 305 -23.12 2.85 19.06
C TYR A 305 -22.99 1.36 18.81
N LEU A 306 -21.82 0.91 18.38
CA LEU A 306 -21.58 -0.49 17.99
C LEU A 306 -21.02 -1.33 19.14
N SER A 307 -20.59 -0.70 20.24
CA SER A 307 -19.88 -1.38 21.35
C SER A 307 -18.68 -2.23 20.89
N LEU A 308 -18.06 -1.84 19.77
CA LEU A 308 -16.93 -2.51 19.15
C LEU A 308 -15.76 -1.54 19.06
N ASN A 309 -14.56 -1.97 19.47
CA ASN A 309 -13.34 -1.19 19.33
C ASN A 309 -12.94 -1.08 17.86
N ILE A 310 -13.29 0.03 17.24
CA ILE A 310 -12.93 0.33 15.86
C ILE A 310 -11.51 0.91 15.81
N PRO A 311 -10.59 0.32 15.05
CA PRO A 311 -9.26 0.88 14.83
C PRO A 311 -9.26 2.24 14.17
N ALA A 312 -8.24 3.02 14.51
CA ALA A 312 -7.98 4.28 13.84
C ALA A 312 -7.52 4.06 12.38
N ASP A 313 -6.69 3.04 12.10
CA ASP A 313 -6.21 2.76 10.74
C ASP A 313 -7.36 2.48 9.76
N ALA A 314 -8.36 1.71 10.23
CA ALA A 314 -9.53 1.34 9.45
C ALA A 314 -10.36 2.56 9.11
N MET A 315 -10.65 3.39 10.11
CA MET A 315 -11.45 4.59 9.92
C MET A 315 -10.74 5.60 9.02
N THR A 316 -9.44 5.80 9.21
CA THR A 316 -8.65 6.71 8.38
C THR A 316 -8.57 6.24 6.92
N ALA A 317 -8.50 4.94 6.66
CA ALA A 317 -8.58 4.41 5.30
C ALA A 317 -9.97 4.61 4.68
N ILE A 318 -11.05 4.34 5.43
CA ILE A 318 -12.43 4.47 4.97
C ILE A 318 -12.77 5.92 4.63
N LEU A 319 -12.37 6.89 5.47
CA LEU A 319 -12.63 8.31 5.26
C LEU A 319 -11.61 8.94 4.29
N GLY A 320 -10.35 8.53 4.38
CA GLY A 320 -9.24 9.12 3.64
C GLY A 320 -9.17 8.71 2.17
N ALA A 321 -9.47 7.45 1.83
CA ALA A 321 -9.38 6.97 0.45
C ALA A 321 -10.32 7.74 -0.51
N PRO A 322 -11.63 7.93 -0.22
CA PRO A 322 -12.51 8.73 -1.05
C PRO A 322 -12.05 10.20 -1.18
N LEU A 323 -11.55 10.78 -0.09
CA LEU A 323 -11.04 12.16 -0.08
C LEU A 323 -9.83 12.30 -1.02
N VAL A 324 -8.85 11.41 -0.90
CA VAL A 324 -7.65 11.42 -1.75
C VAL A 324 -8.02 11.21 -3.22
N ILE A 325 -8.90 10.24 -3.53
CA ILE A 325 -9.40 10.01 -4.90
C ILE A 325 -10.06 11.28 -5.45
N TRP A 326 -10.92 11.92 -4.68
CA TRP A 326 -11.58 13.17 -5.08
C TRP A 326 -10.58 14.32 -5.31
N LEU A 327 -9.60 14.48 -4.42
CA LEU A 327 -8.56 15.51 -4.54
C LEU A 327 -7.74 15.32 -5.83
N ILE A 328 -7.39 14.08 -6.17
CA ILE A 328 -6.68 13.76 -7.41
C ILE A 328 -7.50 14.12 -8.65
N VAL A 329 -8.80 13.76 -8.65
CA VAL A 329 -9.73 14.13 -9.73
C VAL A 329 -9.79 15.64 -9.91
N SER A 330 -9.78 16.38 -8.81
CA SER A 330 -9.86 17.85 -8.81
C SER A 330 -8.60 18.53 -9.38
N GLN A 331 -7.44 17.85 -9.38
CA GLN A 331 -6.16 18.37 -9.87
C GLN A 331 -5.85 18.01 -11.34
N SER A 332 -6.69 17.21 -11.99
CA SER A 332 -6.44 16.49 -13.27
C SER A 332 -6.13 17.30 -14.54
N ARG A 333 -5.85 18.62 -14.45
CA ARG A 333 -5.59 19.47 -15.63
C ARG A 333 -4.13 19.86 -15.84
N GLN A 334 -3.19 19.52 -14.96
CA GLN A 334 -1.77 19.71 -15.23
C GLN A 334 -1.25 18.49 -16.01
N HIS A 335 -1.26 18.59 -17.34
CA HIS A 335 -0.55 17.67 -18.22
C HIS A 335 0.94 17.96 -18.13
N THR A 336 1.62 17.35 -17.16
CA THR A 336 3.06 17.17 -17.27
C THR A 336 3.26 15.80 -17.88
N ASP A 337 3.65 15.77 -19.16
CA ASP A 337 4.26 14.58 -19.76
C ASP A 337 5.63 14.40 -19.09
N GLU A 338 5.64 13.89 -17.86
CA GLU A 338 6.87 13.37 -17.29
C GLU A 338 7.25 12.14 -18.10
N VAL A 339 8.25 12.33 -18.97
CA VAL A 339 8.96 11.23 -19.61
C VAL A 339 9.64 10.44 -18.50
N ILE A 340 8.97 9.40 -17.99
CA ILE A 340 9.60 8.42 -17.11
C ILE A 340 10.75 7.83 -17.93
N PRO A 341 12.01 7.97 -17.49
CA PRO A 341 13.12 7.32 -18.19
C PRO A 341 12.85 5.82 -18.17
N ALA A 342 12.59 5.26 -19.35
CA ALA A 342 12.45 3.83 -19.51
C ALA A 342 13.77 3.19 -19.05
N LEU A 343 13.69 2.13 -18.25
CA LEU A 343 14.85 1.30 -17.94
C LEU A 343 15.31 0.69 -19.27
N VAL A 344 16.33 1.29 -19.88
CA VAL A 344 16.86 0.87 -21.18
C VAL A 344 17.45 -0.52 -20.99
N SER A 345 16.73 -1.52 -21.48
CA SER A 345 17.21 -2.90 -21.51
C SER A 345 17.83 -3.17 -22.88
N GLU A 346 19.04 -3.71 -22.88
CA GLU A 346 19.67 -4.15 -24.11
C GLU A 346 18.95 -5.38 -24.65
N ARG A 347 18.72 -5.40 -25.95
CA ARG A 347 18.14 -6.56 -26.63
C ARG A 347 19.16 -7.70 -26.63
N ARG A 348 18.80 -8.81 -25.99
CA ARG A 348 19.56 -10.08 -26.02
C ARG A 348 18.69 -11.20 -26.57
N ASP A 349 19.31 -12.23 -27.12
CA ASP A 349 18.56 -13.40 -27.56
C ASP A 349 18.09 -14.23 -26.37
N THR A 350 16.78 -14.26 -26.20
CA THR A 350 16.10 -15.00 -25.14
C THR A 350 15.72 -16.39 -25.64
N HIS A 351 16.34 -17.43 -25.09
CA HIS A 351 16.01 -18.83 -25.40
C HIS A 351 14.68 -19.26 -24.74
N LEU A 352 13.55 -18.90 -25.35
CA LEU A 352 12.21 -19.20 -24.83
C LEU A 352 11.96 -20.69 -24.60
N ILE A 353 12.43 -21.55 -25.51
CA ILE A 353 12.30 -23.00 -25.39
C ILE A 353 13.06 -23.50 -24.15
N GLY A 354 14.27 -22.98 -23.91
CA GLY A 354 15.07 -23.34 -22.73
C GLY A 354 14.35 -22.98 -21.43
N TRP A 355 13.77 -21.78 -21.35
CA TRP A 355 12.95 -21.37 -20.19
C TRP A 355 11.68 -22.21 -20.02
N GLY A 356 11.02 -22.59 -21.11
CA GLY A 356 9.86 -23.48 -21.08
C GLY A 356 10.20 -24.88 -20.57
N VAL A 357 11.31 -25.46 -21.06
CA VAL A 357 11.82 -26.75 -20.57
C VAL A 357 12.22 -26.65 -19.09
N ALA A 358 12.91 -25.59 -18.70
CA ALA A 358 13.28 -25.35 -17.30
C ALA A 358 12.05 -25.26 -16.38
N LEU A 359 10.97 -24.60 -16.82
CA LEU A 359 9.72 -24.53 -16.05
C LEU A 359 9.07 -25.92 -15.89
N ILE A 360 9.05 -26.74 -16.95
CA ILE A 360 8.50 -28.11 -16.88
C ILE A 360 9.31 -28.96 -15.91
N LEU A 361 10.65 -28.91 -16.00
CA LEU A 361 11.54 -29.62 -15.08
C LEU A 361 11.36 -29.15 -13.64
N LEU A 362 11.19 -27.84 -13.43
CA LEU A 362 10.90 -27.26 -12.12
C LEU A 362 9.59 -27.82 -11.55
N ILE A 363 8.50 -27.84 -12.34
CA ILE A 363 7.21 -28.38 -11.90
C ILE A 363 7.34 -29.85 -11.53
N ILE A 364 7.98 -30.67 -12.37
CA ILE A 364 8.21 -32.09 -12.09
C ILE A 364 9.02 -32.26 -10.79
N GLY A 365 10.11 -31.48 -10.63
CA GLY A 365 10.95 -31.52 -9.43
C GLY A 365 10.18 -31.17 -8.17
N VAL A 366 9.39 -30.10 -8.19
CA VAL A 366 8.56 -29.62 -7.07
C VAL A 366 7.46 -30.62 -6.67
N LEU A 367 6.92 -31.38 -7.62
CA LEU A 367 5.89 -32.39 -7.33
C LEU A 367 6.45 -33.62 -6.59
N ILE A 368 7.70 -33.99 -6.88
CA ILE A 368 8.34 -35.20 -6.38
C ILE A 368 9.16 -34.90 -5.11
N PHE A 369 9.88 -33.78 -5.07
CA PHE A 369 10.77 -33.43 -3.97
C PHE A 369 10.01 -32.76 -2.82
N THR A 370 9.92 -33.45 -1.68
CA THR A 370 9.03 -33.05 -0.57
C THR A 370 9.62 -33.31 0.80
N ALA A 371 9.28 -32.48 1.78
CA ALA A 371 9.58 -32.76 3.18
C ALA A 371 8.49 -33.64 3.80
N THR A 372 8.90 -34.61 4.61
CA THR A 372 8.03 -35.43 5.46
C THR A 372 8.56 -35.46 6.89
N SER A 373 7.86 -36.14 7.80
CA SER A 373 8.31 -36.35 9.18
C SER A 373 9.68 -37.02 9.27
N ASN A 374 10.09 -37.76 8.23
CA ASN A 374 11.37 -38.47 8.17
C ASN A 374 12.46 -37.67 7.43
N GLY A 375 12.20 -36.38 7.13
CA GLY A 375 13.10 -35.50 6.40
C GLY A 375 12.72 -35.32 4.93
N TRP A 376 13.68 -34.82 4.14
CA TRP A 376 13.48 -34.56 2.70
C TRP A 376 13.57 -35.86 1.90
N GLN A 377 12.58 -36.12 1.06
CA GLN A 377 12.53 -37.32 0.22
C GLN A 377 11.88 -37.06 -1.14
N LEU A 378 12.21 -37.93 -2.11
CA LEU A 378 11.54 -38.01 -3.39
C LEU A 378 10.32 -38.92 -3.24
N SER A 379 9.13 -38.32 -3.16
CA SER A 379 7.86 -39.03 -3.01
C SER A 379 7.19 -39.20 -4.37
N THR A 380 7.03 -40.44 -4.83
CA THR A 380 6.34 -40.80 -6.07
C THR A 380 4.90 -41.28 -5.85
N LEU A 381 4.35 -41.08 -4.65
CA LEU A 381 2.98 -41.48 -4.31
C LEU A 381 1.96 -40.72 -5.17
N ARG A 382 1.37 -41.45 -6.13
CA ARG A 382 0.52 -40.89 -7.18
C ARG A 382 -0.71 -40.13 -6.65
N HIS A 383 -1.41 -40.66 -5.66
CA HIS A 383 -2.62 -40.04 -5.11
C HIS A 383 -2.30 -38.67 -4.44
N LEU A 384 -1.26 -38.60 -3.61
CA LEU A 384 -0.82 -37.32 -3.01
C LEU A 384 -0.43 -36.29 -4.07
N ILE A 385 0.24 -36.74 -5.13
CA ILE A 385 0.63 -35.87 -6.23
C ILE A 385 -0.59 -35.33 -6.96
N ILE A 386 -1.50 -36.20 -7.41
CA ILE A 386 -2.62 -35.80 -8.27
C ILE A 386 -3.69 -35.03 -7.50
N ASP A 387 -4.00 -35.43 -6.28
CA ASP A 387 -5.16 -34.90 -5.55
C ASP A 387 -4.82 -33.65 -4.73
N PHE A 388 -3.56 -33.50 -4.28
CA PHE A 388 -3.17 -32.41 -3.38
C PHE A 388 -2.05 -31.51 -3.93
N ARG A 389 -0.99 -32.07 -4.51
CA ARG A 389 0.18 -31.27 -4.92
C ARG A 389 0.01 -30.64 -6.29
N LEU A 390 -0.48 -31.40 -7.25
CA LEU A 390 -0.65 -30.98 -8.64
C LEU A 390 -1.65 -29.81 -8.75
N PRO A 391 -2.85 -29.85 -8.12
CA PRO A 391 -3.80 -28.76 -8.24
C PRO A 391 -3.26 -27.43 -7.71
N ARG A 392 -2.57 -27.47 -6.56
CA ARG A 392 -1.93 -26.30 -5.97
C ARG A 392 -0.80 -25.74 -6.84
N THR A 393 0.04 -26.61 -7.40
CA THR A 393 1.16 -26.22 -8.28
C THR A 393 0.65 -25.62 -9.58
N LEU A 394 -0.39 -26.22 -10.18
CA LEU A 394 -1.04 -25.71 -11.39
C LEU A 394 -1.73 -24.37 -11.12
N SER A 395 -2.41 -24.23 -9.99
CA SER A 395 -3.05 -22.98 -9.61
C SER A 395 -2.04 -21.86 -9.39
N ALA A 396 -0.91 -22.16 -8.74
CA ALA A 396 0.21 -21.24 -8.61
C ALA A 396 0.76 -20.81 -9.98
N ALA A 397 1.03 -21.77 -10.88
CA ALA A 397 1.53 -21.51 -12.21
C ALA A 397 0.57 -20.65 -13.06
N ALA A 398 -0.72 -21.02 -13.11
CA ALA A 398 -1.75 -20.31 -13.86
C ALA A 398 -1.91 -18.86 -13.35
N THR A 399 -1.90 -18.68 -12.03
CA THR A 399 -1.94 -17.37 -11.38
C THR A 399 -0.72 -16.52 -11.73
N GLY A 400 0.48 -17.11 -11.69
CA GLY A 400 1.73 -16.46 -12.10
C GLY A 400 1.71 -16.00 -13.56
N ILE A 401 1.19 -16.83 -14.47
CA ILE A 401 1.00 -16.48 -15.89
C ILE A 401 0.07 -15.27 -16.02
N MET A 402 -1.08 -15.30 -15.36
CA MET A 402 -2.09 -14.26 -15.49
C MET A 402 -1.59 -12.91 -14.97
N LEU A 403 -1.01 -12.89 -13.76
CA LEU A 403 -0.50 -11.66 -13.14
C LEU A 403 0.68 -11.08 -13.91
N ALA A 404 1.64 -11.91 -14.33
CA ALA A 404 2.77 -11.45 -15.12
C ALA A 404 2.34 -10.89 -16.48
N THR A 405 1.37 -11.54 -17.15
CA THR A 405 0.80 -11.06 -18.42
C THR A 405 0.06 -9.73 -18.23
N ALA A 406 -0.79 -9.63 -17.20
CA ALA A 406 -1.47 -8.39 -16.85
C ALA A 406 -0.48 -7.25 -16.56
N GLY A 407 0.62 -7.57 -15.86
CA GLY A 407 1.75 -6.68 -15.63
C GLY A 407 2.34 -6.10 -16.90
N VAL A 408 2.75 -6.96 -17.85
CA VAL A 408 3.31 -6.51 -19.13
C VAL A 408 2.34 -5.61 -19.90
N LEU A 409 1.07 -6.02 -19.99
CA LEU A 409 0.04 -5.24 -20.69
C LEU A 409 -0.13 -3.86 -20.06
N LEU A 410 -0.21 -3.80 -18.74
CA LEU A 410 -0.45 -2.56 -18.01
C LEU A 410 0.76 -1.63 -17.99
N GLN A 411 1.97 -2.15 -17.77
CA GLN A 411 3.20 -1.34 -17.83
C GLN A 411 3.41 -0.73 -19.21
N THR A 412 3.10 -1.48 -20.27
CA THR A 412 3.20 -0.98 -21.64
C THR A 412 2.12 0.06 -21.94
N LEU A 413 0.88 -0.16 -21.49
CA LEU A 413 -0.25 0.75 -21.70
C LEU A 413 -0.04 2.09 -21.01
N THR A 414 0.43 2.05 -19.76
CA THR A 414 0.63 3.23 -18.92
C THR A 414 2.00 3.89 -19.12
N ARG A 415 2.93 3.21 -19.82
CA ARG A 415 4.35 3.59 -19.93
C ARG A 415 5.00 3.81 -18.58
N ASN A 416 4.52 3.07 -17.59
CA ASN A 416 5.03 3.16 -16.24
C ASN A 416 5.50 1.75 -15.84
N PRO A 417 6.82 1.54 -15.65
CA PRO A 417 7.35 0.24 -15.23
C PRO A 417 6.86 -0.20 -13.84
N MET A 418 6.13 0.67 -13.14
CA MET A 418 5.62 0.47 -11.78
C MET A 418 4.12 0.23 -11.77
N ALA A 419 3.49 0.28 -12.93
CA ALA A 419 2.11 -0.13 -13.02
C ALA A 419 2.02 -1.64 -12.81
N SER A 420 1.14 -2.03 -11.90
CA SER A 420 0.77 -3.43 -11.70
C SER A 420 -0.75 -3.51 -11.52
N PRO A 421 -1.36 -4.65 -11.87
CA PRO A 421 -2.80 -4.85 -11.67
C PRO A 421 -3.20 -4.68 -10.19
N GLU A 422 -2.30 -5.01 -9.26
CA GLU A 422 -2.53 -4.80 -7.84
C GLU A 422 -2.53 -3.31 -7.47
N VAL A 423 -1.58 -2.55 -8.02
CA VAL A 423 -1.48 -1.10 -7.78
C VAL A 423 -2.68 -0.35 -8.37
N LEU A 424 -3.36 -0.88 -9.40
CA LEU A 424 -4.63 -0.34 -9.88
C LEU A 424 -5.81 -0.56 -8.91
N GLY A 425 -5.68 -1.46 -7.94
CA GLY A 425 -6.71 -1.73 -6.93
C GLY A 425 -7.83 -2.68 -7.39
N ILE A 426 -7.73 -3.30 -8.58
CA ILE A 426 -8.74 -4.25 -9.08
C ILE A 426 -8.79 -5.49 -8.18
N SER A 427 -7.64 -6.07 -7.84
CA SER A 427 -7.53 -7.16 -6.86
C SER A 427 -8.08 -6.75 -5.49
N SER A 428 -7.77 -5.53 -5.04
CA SER A 428 -8.29 -4.99 -3.78
C SER A 428 -9.81 -4.86 -3.80
N GLY A 429 -10.40 -4.39 -4.91
CA GLY A 429 -11.85 -4.34 -5.11
C GLY A 429 -12.50 -5.72 -5.04
N SER A 430 -11.86 -6.73 -5.64
CA SER A 430 -12.32 -8.11 -5.55
C SER A 430 -12.28 -8.63 -4.12
N ALA A 431 -11.18 -8.40 -3.41
CA ALA A 431 -11.03 -8.79 -2.01
C ALA A 431 -12.05 -8.08 -1.09
N ILE A 432 -12.32 -6.79 -1.30
CA ILE A 432 -13.38 -6.06 -0.58
C ILE A 432 -14.75 -6.73 -0.80
N GLY A 433 -15.08 -7.05 -2.05
CA GLY A 433 -16.35 -7.73 -2.37
C GLY A 433 -16.49 -9.08 -1.68
N VAL A 434 -15.41 -9.89 -1.67
CA VAL A 434 -15.35 -11.17 -0.96
C VAL A 434 -15.53 -10.99 0.55
N VAL A 435 -14.81 -10.05 1.16
CA VAL A 435 -14.90 -9.76 2.60
C VAL A 435 -16.31 -9.33 2.99
N LEU A 436 -16.91 -8.40 2.26
CA LEU A 436 -18.27 -7.92 2.54
C LEU A 436 -19.30 -9.05 2.40
N ALA A 437 -19.18 -9.89 1.37
CA ALA A 437 -20.08 -11.02 1.19
C ALA A 437 -19.93 -12.06 2.30
N PHE A 438 -18.72 -12.32 2.76
CA PHE A 438 -18.50 -13.24 3.85
C PHE A 438 -19.13 -12.75 5.15
N VAL A 439 -19.02 -11.45 5.44
CA VAL A 439 -19.57 -10.83 6.66
C VAL A 439 -21.09 -10.69 6.60
N PHE A 440 -21.64 -10.20 5.47
CA PHE A 440 -23.04 -9.81 5.37
C PHE A 440 -23.94 -10.81 4.62
N LEU A 441 -23.37 -11.70 3.82
CA LEU A 441 -24.09 -12.67 2.97
C LEU A 441 -23.61 -14.12 3.16
N PRO A 442 -23.42 -14.62 4.41
CA PRO A 442 -22.85 -15.95 4.66
C PRO A 442 -23.72 -17.10 4.08
N SER A 443 -25.01 -16.87 3.88
CA SER A 443 -25.97 -17.84 3.33
C SER A 443 -25.82 -18.10 1.84
N PHE A 444 -25.11 -17.25 1.08
CA PHE A 444 -24.97 -17.40 -0.37
C PHE A 444 -23.87 -18.41 -0.78
N GLY A 445 -23.16 -18.99 0.20
CA GLY A 445 -22.13 -20.00 -0.03
C GLY A 445 -20.98 -19.53 -0.94
N TYR A 446 -20.27 -20.49 -1.53
CA TYR A 446 -19.10 -20.23 -2.36
C TYR A 446 -19.42 -19.40 -3.63
N THR A 447 -20.58 -19.63 -4.23
CA THR A 447 -21.02 -18.88 -5.42
C THR A 447 -21.25 -17.40 -5.08
N GLY A 448 -21.84 -17.10 -3.93
CA GLY A 448 -22.01 -15.72 -3.46
C GLY A 448 -20.67 -14.98 -3.31
N ILE A 449 -19.68 -15.66 -2.76
CA ILE A 449 -18.33 -15.12 -2.57
C ILE A 449 -17.70 -14.75 -3.92
N ILE A 450 -17.73 -15.67 -4.90
CA ILE A 450 -17.21 -15.43 -6.24
C ILE A 450 -17.92 -14.25 -6.91
N LEU A 451 -19.26 -14.26 -6.91
CA LEU A 451 -20.05 -13.20 -7.55
C LEU A 451 -19.77 -11.84 -6.91
N SER A 452 -19.61 -11.79 -5.59
CA SER A 452 -19.33 -10.55 -4.88
C SER A 452 -17.92 -10.05 -5.15
N GLY A 453 -16.94 -10.94 -5.25
CA GLY A 453 -15.59 -10.60 -5.69
C GLY A 453 -15.53 -10.11 -7.14
N LEU A 454 -16.34 -10.68 -8.05
CA LEU A 454 -16.50 -10.17 -9.42
C LEU A 454 -17.15 -8.78 -9.45
N LEU A 455 -18.21 -8.58 -8.66
CA LEU A 455 -18.88 -7.28 -8.53
C LEU A 455 -17.94 -6.21 -7.97
N GLY A 456 -17.16 -6.54 -6.93
CA GLY A 456 -16.16 -5.63 -6.36
C GLY A 456 -15.10 -5.21 -7.38
N ALA A 457 -14.55 -6.16 -8.13
CA ALA A 457 -13.63 -5.88 -9.22
C ALA A 457 -14.27 -5.04 -10.34
N PHE A 458 -15.52 -5.32 -10.69
CA PHE A 458 -16.27 -4.58 -11.71
C PHE A 458 -16.52 -3.12 -11.31
N ILE A 459 -16.87 -2.87 -10.04
CA ILE A 459 -17.05 -1.50 -9.51
C ILE A 459 -15.74 -0.72 -9.62
N VAL A 460 -14.62 -1.32 -9.19
CA VAL A 460 -13.30 -0.68 -9.27
C VAL A 460 -12.88 -0.46 -10.73
N LEU A 461 -13.05 -1.45 -11.61
CA LEU A 461 -12.77 -1.30 -13.04
C LEU A 461 -13.59 -0.16 -13.65
N SER A 462 -14.88 -0.08 -13.32
CA SER A 462 -15.76 0.99 -13.80
C SER A 462 -15.29 2.37 -13.35
N LEU A 463 -14.86 2.49 -12.09
CA LEU A 463 -14.25 3.70 -11.54
C LEU A 463 -12.96 4.07 -12.29
N ILE A 464 -12.06 3.10 -12.50
CA ILE A 464 -10.80 3.32 -13.24
C ILE A 464 -11.08 3.74 -14.68
N LEU A 465 -12.01 3.08 -15.39
CA LEU A 465 -12.37 3.43 -16.77
C LEU A 465 -13.00 4.82 -16.86
N TRP A 466 -13.78 5.23 -15.86
CA TRP A 466 -14.32 6.58 -15.77
C TRP A 466 -13.22 7.62 -15.52
N LEU A 467 -12.28 7.33 -14.63
CA LEU A 467 -11.15 8.21 -14.28
C LEU A 467 -10.11 8.31 -15.41
N ALA A 468 -9.84 7.22 -16.12
CA ALA A 468 -8.90 7.17 -17.23
C ALA A 468 -9.28 8.12 -18.38
N ARG A 469 -10.56 8.51 -18.46
CA ARG A 469 -11.05 9.51 -19.42
C ARG A 469 -10.77 10.94 -19.01
N ARG A 470 -10.43 11.18 -17.75
CA ARG A 470 -10.34 12.52 -17.13
C ARG A 470 -8.96 12.86 -16.63
N ILE A 471 -8.13 11.86 -16.32
CA ILE A 471 -6.86 12.02 -15.62
C ILE A 471 -5.74 11.25 -16.34
N ASN A 472 -4.51 11.74 -16.23
CA ASN A 472 -3.31 11.04 -16.71
C ASN A 472 -3.19 9.65 -16.05
N PRO A 473 -2.82 8.59 -16.81
CA PRO A 473 -2.57 7.24 -16.30
C PRO A 473 -1.75 7.15 -15.00
N ALA A 474 -0.78 8.04 -14.78
CA ALA A 474 0.02 8.06 -13.55
C ALA A 474 -0.83 8.21 -12.28
N TYR A 475 -1.89 9.02 -12.32
CA TYR A 475 -2.79 9.22 -11.19
C TYR A 475 -3.78 8.06 -10.96
N LEU A 476 -4.00 7.19 -11.96
CA LEU A 476 -4.81 5.97 -11.79
C LEU A 476 -4.15 5.00 -10.80
N LEU A 477 -2.82 4.98 -10.75
CA LEU A 477 -2.07 4.18 -9.78
C LEU A 477 -2.32 4.68 -8.35
N LEU A 478 -2.39 5.99 -8.13
CA LEU A 478 -2.65 6.56 -6.81
C LEU A 478 -4.08 6.27 -6.33
N VAL A 479 -5.04 6.25 -7.25
CA VAL A 479 -6.41 5.81 -6.97
C VAL A 479 -6.42 4.35 -6.52
N GLY A 480 -5.68 3.49 -7.19
CA GLY A 480 -5.59 2.09 -6.79
C GLY A 480 -4.87 1.88 -5.45
N VAL A 481 -3.84 2.69 -5.12
CA VAL A 481 -3.25 2.74 -3.76
C VAL A 481 -4.30 3.13 -2.71
N ALA A 482 -5.17 4.10 -3.01
CA ALA A 482 -6.26 4.46 -2.11
C ALA A 482 -7.28 3.33 -1.92
N ILE A 483 -7.62 2.59 -2.99
CA ILE A 483 -8.52 1.42 -2.91
C ILE A 483 -7.86 0.28 -2.13
N ALA A 484 -6.56 0.03 -2.32
CA ALA A 484 -5.82 -0.97 -1.56
C ALA A 484 -5.79 -0.66 -0.06
N ALA A 485 -5.70 0.62 0.30
CA ALA A 485 -5.79 1.02 1.69
C ALA A 485 -7.18 0.89 2.28
N LEU A 486 -8.23 1.24 1.51
CA LEU A 486 -9.61 0.98 1.91
C LEU A 486 -9.81 -0.52 2.23
N MET A 487 -9.26 -1.38 1.38
CA MET A 487 -9.23 -2.83 1.61
C MET A 487 -8.46 -3.17 2.90
N GLY A 488 -7.28 -2.61 3.12
CA GLY A 488 -6.51 -2.78 4.35
C GLY A 488 -7.29 -2.38 5.61
N GLY A 489 -8.01 -1.26 5.58
CA GLY A 489 -8.85 -0.82 6.69
C GLY A 489 -10.02 -1.77 6.98
N LEU A 490 -10.67 -2.28 5.93
CA LEU A 490 -11.69 -3.33 6.08
C LEU A 490 -11.10 -4.62 6.68
N LEU A 491 -9.87 -4.99 6.30
CA LEU A 491 -9.18 -6.12 6.93
C LEU A 491 -8.89 -5.90 8.41
N SER A 492 -8.51 -4.69 8.81
CA SER A 492 -8.27 -4.37 10.22
C SER A 492 -9.56 -4.52 11.05
N LEU A 493 -10.73 -4.14 10.52
CA LEU A 493 -12.02 -4.39 11.16
C LEU A 493 -12.32 -5.88 11.30
N VAL A 494 -12.08 -6.64 10.22
CA VAL A 494 -12.27 -8.09 10.21
C VAL A 494 -11.41 -8.78 11.26
N LYS A 495 -10.13 -8.41 11.38
CA LYS A 495 -9.20 -8.98 12.36
C LYS A 495 -9.68 -8.82 13.81
N ILE A 496 -10.30 -7.71 14.14
CA ILE A 496 -10.68 -7.38 15.53
C ILE A 496 -12.01 -7.98 15.94
N SER A 497 -12.86 -8.34 14.98
CA SER A 497 -14.12 -9.05 15.29
C SER A 497 -13.89 -10.36 16.04
N GLY A 498 -12.68 -10.94 16.00
CA GLY A 498 -12.33 -12.18 16.71
C GLY A 498 -13.01 -13.43 16.15
N ASP A 499 -13.73 -13.33 15.03
CA ASP A 499 -14.41 -14.47 14.43
C ASP A 499 -13.38 -15.45 13.82
N GLN A 500 -13.38 -16.67 14.34
CA GLN A 500 -12.50 -17.75 13.88
C GLN A 500 -12.73 -18.09 12.39
N ARG A 501 -13.93 -17.84 11.86
CA ARG A 501 -14.23 -17.99 10.42
C ARG A 501 -13.43 -17.02 9.57
N LEU A 502 -13.16 -15.82 10.08
CA LEU A 502 -12.40 -14.79 9.39
C LEU A 502 -10.89 -15.07 9.40
N GLN A 503 -10.38 -15.91 10.31
CA GLN A 503 -8.98 -16.35 10.27
C GLN A 503 -8.64 -17.14 9.00
N ALA A 504 -9.55 -18.01 8.55
CA ALA A 504 -9.39 -18.72 7.27
C ALA A 504 -9.33 -17.74 6.08
N MET A 505 -10.08 -16.63 6.16
CA MET A 505 -9.98 -15.56 5.16
C MET A 505 -8.64 -14.83 5.21
N LEU A 506 -8.04 -14.62 6.39
CA LEU A 506 -6.72 -13.99 6.50
C LEU A 506 -5.66 -14.80 5.74
N SER A 507 -5.73 -16.13 5.79
CA SER A 507 -4.87 -17.01 4.99
C SER A 507 -5.12 -16.83 3.48
N TRP A 508 -6.37 -16.81 3.02
CA TRP A 508 -6.69 -16.53 1.60
C TRP A 508 -6.21 -15.14 1.16
N LEU A 509 -6.42 -14.10 1.97
CA LEU A 509 -6.01 -12.72 1.72
C LEU A 509 -4.50 -12.53 1.61
N SER A 510 -3.72 -13.47 2.15
CA SER A 510 -2.26 -13.48 2.05
C SER A 510 -1.73 -14.23 0.81
N GLY A 511 -2.62 -14.70 -0.06
CA GLY A 511 -2.29 -15.37 -1.31
C GLY A 511 -2.01 -16.86 -1.11
N SER A 512 -3.02 -17.65 -0.73
CA SER A 512 -2.87 -19.08 -0.44
C SER A 512 -3.38 -19.97 -1.57
N THR A 513 -2.59 -20.97 -1.94
CA THR A 513 -2.98 -22.05 -2.87
C THR A 513 -3.74 -23.17 -2.19
N TYR A 514 -3.91 -23.11 -0.86
CA TYR A 514 -4.40 -24.22 -0.03
C TYR A 514 -5.76 -24.77 -0.46
N LEU A 515 -6.66 -23.91 -0.96
CA LEU A 515 -8.01 -24.28 -1.37
C LEU A 515 -8.10 -24.86 -2.79
N ALA A 516 -6.97 -25.06 -3.49
CA ALA A 516 -6.99 -25.58 -4.85
C ALA A 516 -7.38 -27.06 -4.89
N SER A 517 -8.43 -27.37 -5.66
CA SER A 517 -8.88 -28.72 -5.97
C SER A 517 -8.56 -29.09 -7.42
N PRO A 518 -8.50 -30.39 -7.79
CA PRO A 518 -8.23 -30.81 -9.17
C PRO A 518 -9.15 -30.12 -10.19
N GLU A 519 -10.45 -30.04 -9.90
CA GLU A 519 -11.44 -29.42 -10.78
C GLU A 519 -11.18 -27.92 -10.97
N THR A 520 -11.00 -27.19 -9.86
CA THR A 520 -10.77 -25.74 -9.91
C THR A 520 -9.44 -25.39 -10.56
N ALA A 521 -8.40 -26.20 -10.35
CA ALA A 521 -7.09 -26.00 -10.95
C ALA A 521 -7.13 -26.12 -12.47
N TRP A 522 -7.80 -27.13 -13.03
CA TRP A 522 -7.92 -27.28 -14.48
C TRP A 522 -8.75 -26.18 -15.14
N ILE A 523 -9.83 -25.74 -14.49
CA ILE A 523 -10.60 -24.57 -14.94
C ILE A 523 -9.71 -23.34 -14.98
N LEU A 524 -8.92 -23.11 -13.92
CA LEU A 524 -8.02 -21.96 -13.82
C LEU A 524 -6.92 -22.00 -14.90
N VAL A 525 -6.32 -23.17 -15.15
CA VAL A 525 -5.34 -23.35 -16.23
C VAL A 525 -5.97 -23.06 -17.60
N GLY A 526 -7.19 -23.55 -17.85
CA GLY A 526 -7.92 -23.27 -19.08
C GLY A 526 -8.20 -21.78 -19.28
N LEU A 527 -8.68 -21.09 -18.24
CA LEU A 527 -8.90 -19.64 -18.27
C LEU A 527 -7.60 -18.86 -18.45
N ALA A 528 -6.54 -19.23 -17.74
CA ALA A 528 -5.23 -18.60 -17.87
C ALA A 528 -4.68 -18.75 -19.30
N PHE A 529 -4.84 -19.93 -19.91
CA PHE A 529 -4.43 -20.19 -21.28
C PHE A 529 -5.23 -19.34 -22.28
N ILE A 530 -6.56 -19.28 -22.16
CA ILE A 530 -7.42 -18.46 -23.03
C ILE A 530 -7.05 -16.98 -22.93
N LEU A 531 -6.94 -16.43 -21.71
CA LEU A 531 -6.62 -15.01 -21.51
C LEU A 531 -5.19 -14.68 -21.95
N PHE A 532 -4.24 -15.61 -21.76
CA PHE A 532 -2.89 -15.49 -22.29
C PHE A 532 -2.90 -15.42 -23.83
N LEU A 533 -3.68 -16.27 -24.51
CA LEU A 533 -3.82 -16.20 -25.97
C LEU A 533 -4.47 -14.88 -26.43
N LEU A 534 -5.52 -14.42 -25.73
CA LEU A 534 -6.17 -13.13 -26.02
C LEU A 534 -5.20 -11.95 -25.89
N SER A 535 -4.20 -12.04 -25.00
CA SER A 535 -3.16 -10.99 -24.87
C SER A 535 -2.36 -10.78 -26.16
N PHE A 536 -2.24 -11.79 -27.04
CA PHE A 536 -1.54 -11.63 -28.31
C PHE A 536 -2.34 -10.79 -29.32
N MET A 537 -3.66 -10.75 -29.20
CA MET A 537 -4.52 -9.98 -30.10
C MET A 537 -4.37 -8.47 -29.89
N VAL A 538 -3.96 -8.03 -28.69
CA VAL A 538 -3.78 -6.62 -28.35
C VAL A 538 -2.34 -6.12 -28.56
N ILE A 539 -1.39 -6.96 -28.96
CA ILE A 539 0.03 -6.59 -29.12
C ILE A 539 0.21 -5.42 -30.09
N LYS A 540 -0.30 -5.52 -31.32
CA LYS A 540 -0.08 -4.46 -32.34
C LYS A 540 -0.70 -3.12 -31.92
N PRO A 541 -1.97 -3.05 -31.48
CA PRO A 541 -2.53 -1.81 -30.94
C PRO A 541 -1.73 -1.26 -29.76
N LEU A 542 -1.25 -2.13 -28.87
CA LEU A 542 -0.49 -1.74 -27.68
C LEU A 542 0.90 -1.21 -28.02
N GLU A 543 1.60 -1.80 -29.00
CA GLU A 543 2.88 -1.27 -29.52
C GLU A 543 2.68 0.15 -30.08
N ILE A 544 1.63 0.39 -30.85
CA ILE A 544 1.32 1.72 -31.39
C ILE A 544 0.95 2.71 -30.26
N LEU A 545 0.12 2.27 -29.31
CA LEU A 545 -0.24 3.06 -28.13
C LEU A 545 0.95 3.39 -27.25
N SER A 546 2.02 2.61 -27.27
CA SER A 546 3.24 2.88 -26.51
C SER A 546 4.09 4.02 -27.08
N LEU A 547 3.89 4.42 -28.35
CA LEU A 547 4.65 5.49 -29.01
C LEU A 547 4.17 6.89 -28.62
N GLY A 548 2.87 7.16 -28.72
CA GLY A 548 2.27 8.43 -28.31
C GLY A 548 0.76 8.31 -28.39
N SER A 549 -0.02 8.97 -27.51
CA SER A 549 -1.46 9.10 -27.75
C SER A 549 -1.72 9.92 -29.03
N GLY A 550 -0.89 10.92 -29.31
CA GLY A 550 -0.88 11.68 -30.57
C GLY A 550 -0.54 10.80 -31.78
N ILE A 551 0.63 10.16 -31.75
CA ILE A 551 1.12 9.27 -32.83
C ILE A 551 0.12 8.14 -33.12
N ALA A 552 -0.43 7.50 -32.08
CA ALA A 552 -1.40 6.42 -32.25
C ALA A 552 -2.69 6.89 -32.92
N ARG A 553 -3.14 8.13 -32.63
CA ARG A 553 -4.32 8.72 -33.27
C ARG A 553 -4.08 9.01 -34.75
N GLU A 554 -2.90 9.50 -35.11
CA GLU A 554 -2.50 9.74 -36.51
C GLU A 554 -2.40 8.44 -37.31
N LEU A 555 -1.94 7.35 -36.68
CA LEU A 555 -1.90 6.01 -37.26
C LEU A 555 -3.28 5.31 -37.31
N GLY A 556 -4.37 6.00 -36.98
CA GLY A 556 -5.75 5.49 -37.09
C GLY A 556 -6.19 4.56 -35.96
N VAL A 557 -5.42 4.43 -34.88
CA VAL A 557 -5.79 3.59 -33.74
C VAL A 557 -6.81 4.31 -32.85
N SER A 558 -7.95 3.65 -32.61
CA SER A 558 -8.97 4.14 -31.70
C SER A 558 -8.52 4.01 -30.24
N LEU A 559 -7.85 5.06 -29.74
CA LEU A 559 -7.30 5.13 -28.37
C LEU A 559 -8.27 4.58 -27.31
N ARG A 560 -9.52 5.06 -27.33
CA ARG A 560 -10.53 4.70 -26.31
C ARG A 560 -10.90 3.23 -26.32
N LEU A 561 -11.07 2.65 -27.51
CA LEU A 561 -11.49 1.26 -27.66
C LEU A 561 -10.40 0.33 -27.12
N TYR A 562 -9.17 0.48 -27.63
CA TYR A 562 -8.07 -0.39 -27.25
C TYR A 562 -7.61 -0.18 -25.81
N GLN A 563 -7.60 1.05 -25.28
CA GLN A 563 -7.38 1.28 -23.84
C GLN A 563 -8.42 0.56 -22.99
N THR A 564 -9.70 0.64 -23.36
CA THR A 564 -10.78 -0.03 -22.62
C THR A 564 -10.66 -1.54 -22.70
N LEU A 565 -10.42 -2.11 -23.89
CA LEU A 565 -10.26 -3.55 -24.09
C LEU A 565 -9.06 -4.10 -23.32
N ILE A 566 -7.92 -3.40 -23.33
CA ILE A 566 -6.72 -3.83 -22.59
C ILE A 566 -6.99 -3.76 -21.08
N LEU A 567 -7.63 -2.70 -20.58
CA LEU A 567 -7.98 -2.60 -19.16
C LEU A 567 -8.98 -3.67 -18.72
N ILE A 568 -9.95 -4.04 -19.57
CA ILE A 568 -10.85 -5.18 -19.31
C ILE A 568 -10.05 -6.49 -19.26
N LEU A 569 -9.13 -6.71 -20.20
CA LEU A 569 -8.31 -7.92 -20.21
C LEU A 569 -7.41 -8.01 -18.96
N VAL A 570 -6.77 -6.90 -18.57
CA VAL A 570 -5.99 -6.79 -17.33
C VAL A 570 -6.86 -7.07 -16.11
N ALA A 571 -8.09 -6.54 -16.08
CA ALA A 571 -9.03 -6.77 -15.00
C ALA A 571 -9.45 -8.24 -14.90
N LEU A 572 -9.72 -8.91 -16.02
CA LEU A 572 -10.06 -10.34 -16.04
C LEU A 572 -8.91 -11.20 -15.54
N LEU A 573 -7.69 -10.99 -16.08
CA LEU A 573 -6.47 -11.68 -15.65
C LEU A 573 -6.25 -11.50 -14.13
N SER A 574 -6.39 -10.27 -13.63
CA SER A 574 -6.21 -9.93 -12.21
C SER A 574 -7.31 -10.47 -11.31
N THR A 575 -8.57 -10.41 -11.73
CA THR A 575 -9.70 -10.83 -10.89
C THR A 575 -9.76 -12.35 -10.78
N ILE A 576 -9.56 -13.07 -11.88
CA ILE A 576 -9.60 -14.54 -11.88
C ILE A 576 -8.43 -15.11 -11.05
N SER A 577 -7.23 -14.55 -11.17
CA SER A 577 -6.10 -14.90 -10.31
C SER A 577 -6.36 -14.59 -8.83
N THR A 578 -6.93 -13.41 -8.54
CA THR A 578 -7.26 -12.99 -7.17
C THR A 578 -8.32 -13.90 -6.53
N LEU A 579 -9.36 -14.29 -7.26
CA LEU A 579 -10.38 -15.20 -6.74
C LEU A 579 -9.83 -16.60 -6.45
N ALA A 580 -8.90 -17.08 -7.29
CA ALA A 580 -8.37 -18.43 -7.16
C ALA A 580 -7.35 -18.61 -6.03
N VAL A 581 -6.40 -17.68 -5.89
CA VAL A 581 -5.29 -17.80 -4.93
C VAL A 581 -5.32 -16.71 -3.86
N GLY A 582 -6.11 -15.66 -4.05
CA GLY A 582 -6.13 -14.47 -3.20
C GLY A 582 -5.39 -13.30 -3.84
N PRO A 583 -5.51 -12.09 -3.26
CA PRO A 583 -4.78 -10.92 -3.73
C PRO A 583 -3.29 -11.14 -3.54
N LEU A 584 -2.53 -11.04 -4.63
CA LEU A 584 -1.11 -11.35 -4.68
C LEU A 584 -0.33 -10.12 -5.08
N SER A 585 0.51 -9.60 -4.19
CA SER A 585 1.37 -8.47 -4.52
C SER A 585 2.61 -8.92 -5.31
N PHE A 586 3.19 -8.02 -6.11
CA PHE A 586 4.51 -8.11 -6.76
C PHE A 586 4.67 -8.86 -8.07
N VAL A 587 3.93 -9.95 -8.31
CA VAL A 587 4.15 -10.77 -9.51
C VAL A 587 3.94 -9.94 -10.78
N GLY A 588 2.85 -9.17 -10.85
CA GLY A 588 2.54 -8.30 -11.98
C GLY A 588 3.45 -7.06 -12.11
N LEU A 589 4.23 -6.72 -11.08
CA LEU A 589 5.17 -5.60 -11.12
C LEU A 589 6.57 -6.05 -11.52
N MET A 590 7.10 -7.06 -10.84
CA MET A 590 8.50 -7.47 -10.95
C MET A 590 8.77 -8.29 -12.22
N ILE A 591 7.93 -9.30 -12.49
CA ILE A 591 8.21 -10.27 -13.55
C ILE A 591 8.35 -9.62 -14.95
N PRO A 592 7.50 -8.65 -15.35
CA PRO A 592 7.69 -7.92 -16.61
C PRO A 592 9.05 -7.26 -16.74
N HIS A 593 9.57 -6.73 -15.63
CA HIS A 593 10.88 -6.10 -15.56
C HIS A 593 12.01 -7.15 -15.63
N LEU A 594 11.84 -8.30 -14.98
CA LEU A 594 12.82 -9.39 -15.11
C LEU A 594 12.92 -9.91 -16.53
N ALA A 595 11.80 -10.08 -17.21
CA ALA A 595 11.78 -10.48 -18.61
C ALA A 595 12.55 -9.49 -19.50
N SER A 596 12.36 -8.18 -19.30
CA SER A 596 13.07 -7.18 -20.09
C SER A 596 14.57 -7.14 -19.79
N THR A 597 14.98 -7.27 -18.52
CA THR A 597 16.42 -7.37 -18.17
C THR A 597 17.12 -8.62 -18.69
N LEU A 598 16.38 -9.71 -18.92
CA LEU A 598 16.89 -10.92 -19.59
C LEU A 598 16.96 -10.79 -21.12
N GLY A 599 16.54 -9.65 -21.68
CA GLY A 599 16.62 -9.33 -23.10
C GLY A 599 15.29 -9.40 -23.86
N ALA A 600 14.16 -9.69 -23.20
CA ALA A 600 12.85 -9.72 -23.84
C ALA A 600 12.25 -8.30 -23.96
N VAL A 601 12.83 -7.50 -24.86
CA VAL A 601 12.42 -6.10 -25.07
C VAL A 601 11.23 -5.96 -26.03
N LYS A 602 11.03 -6.93 -26.94
CA LYS A 602 9.85 -6.94 -27.84
C LYS A 602 8.61 -7.38 -27.08
N LEU A 603 7.50 -6.64 -27.19
CA LEU A 603 6.27 -6.89 -26.43
C LEU A 603 5.81 -8.36 -26.50
N LYS A 604 5.80 -8.95 -27.71
CA LYS A 604 5.47 -10.38 -27.90
C LYS A 604 6.37 -11.31 -27.07
N ARG A 605 7.69 -11.11 -27.11
CA ARG A 605 8.65 -11.93 -26.35
C ARG A 605 8.55 -11.65 -24.86
N GLN A 606 8.29 -10.40 -24.48
CA GLN A 606 8.13 -9.98 -23.09
C GLN A 606 6.93 -10.66 -22.45
N ILE A 607 5.77 -10.69 -23.12
CA ILE A 607 4.58 -11.42 -22.66
C ILE A 607 4.90 -12.91 -22.43
N GLN A 608 5.54 -13.55 -23.41
CA GLN A 608 5.87 -14.98 -23.35
C GLN A 608 6.84 -15.30 -22.20
N LEU A 609 7.95 -14.57 -22.11
CA LEU A 609 8.95 -14.80 -21.07
C LEU A 609 8.41 -14.44 -19.69
N SER A 610 7.63 -13.36 -19.57
CA SER A 610 7.00 -12.96 -18.31
C SER A 610 6.02 -14.03 -17.83
N ALA A 611 5.22 -14.63 -18.72
CA ALA A 611 4.32 -15.73 -18.33
C ALA A 611 5.09 -16.93 -17.76
N ILE A 612 6.20 -17.33 -18.41
CA ILE A 612 7.03 -18.45 -17.95
C ILE A 612 7.70 -18.14 -16.60
N LEU A 613 8.29 -16.95 -16.47
CA LEU A 613 8.95 -16.54 -15.23
C LEU A 613 7.95 -16.35 -14.08
N GLY A 614 6.76 -15.83 -14.37
CA GLY A 614 5.68 -15.66 -13.41
C GLY A 614 5.18 -17.00 -12.89
N ALA A 615 4.99 -17.98 -13.79
CA ALA A 615 4.68 -19.35 -13.40
C ALA A 615 5.78 -19.94 -12.52
N GLY A 616 7.04 -19.81 -12.92
CA GLY A 616 8.19 -20.34 -12.17
C GLY A 616 8.31 -19.75 -10.77
N LEU A 617 8.18 -18.43 -10.63
CA LEU A 617 8.20 -17.76 -9.32
C LEU A 617 7.09 -18.29 -8.42
N MET A 618 5.85 -18.36 -8.92
CA MET A 618 4.72 -18.81 -8.11
C MET A 618 4.82 -20.28 -7.73
N VAL A 619 5.32 -21.14 -8.63
CA VAL A 619 5.58 -22.56 -8.33
C VAL A 619 6.65 -22.71 -7.25
N ILE A 620 7.74 -21.94 -7.33
CA ILE A 620 8.78 -21.93 -6.29
C ILE A 620 8.19 -21.42 -4.97
N ALA A 621 7.43 -20.33 -5.00
CA ALA A 621 6.87 -19.71 -3.80
C ALA A 621 5.89 -20.64 -3.08
N ASP A 622 5.05 -21.34 -3.83
CA ASP A 622 4.14 -22.35 -3.32
C ASP A 622 4.88 -23.58 -2.77
N TRP A 623 5.90 -24.08 -3.47
CA TRP A 623 6.71 -25.20 -2.97
C TRP A 623 7.47 -24.86 -1.68
N VAL A 624 8.15 -23.71 -1.64
CA VAL A 624 8.80 -23.19 -0.43
C VAL A 624 7.78 -22.99 0.68
N GLY A 625 6.61 -22.44 0.36
CA GLY A 625 5.53 -22.21 1.31
C GLY A 625 5.07 -23.49 2.00
N ARG A 626 4.97 -24.61 1.27
CA ARG A 626 4.56 -25.90 1.84
C ARG A 626 5.59 -26.53 2.77
N TYR A 627 6.89 -26.29 2.54
CA TYR A 627 7.94 -27.11 3.17
C TYR A 627 8.93 -26.35 4.03
N LEU A 628 9.01 -25.01 3.96
CA LEU A 628 9.97 -24.23 4.73
C LEU A 628 9.79 -24.39 6.24
N ILE A 629 8.53 -24.47 6.71
CA ILE A 629 8.18 -24.63 8.13
C ILE A 629 7.25 -25.84 8.31
N PHE A 630 7.52 -26.94 7.61
CA PHE A 630 6.73 -28.16 7.69
C PHE A 630 6.58 -28.63 9.17
N PRO A 631 5.37 -29.03 9.64
CA PRO A 631 4.13 -29.25 8.89
C PRO A 631 3.24 -28.01 8.66
N TYR A 632 3.65 -26.83 9.12
CA TYR A 632 2.93 -25.57 8.87
C TYR A 632 3.25 -25.03 7.47
N GLU A 633 2.27 -24.36 6.88
CA GLU A 633 2.39 -23.84 5.52
C GLU A 633 2.38 -22.31 5.48
N ILE A 634 3.29 -21.72 4.72
CA ILE A 634 3.31 -20.29 4.45
C ILE A 634 2.52 -20.03 3.16
N PRO A 635 1.58 -19.07 3.16
CA PRO A 635 0.89 -18.64 1.95
C PRO A 635 1.86 -18.28 0.83
N ALA A 636 1.65 -18.86 -0.36
CA ALA A 636 2.53 -18.72 -1.52
C ALA A 636 2.74 -17.25 -1.91
N GLY A 637 1.72 -16.41 -1.77
CA GLY A 637 1.77 -14.98 -2.04
C GLY A 637 2.72 -14.21 -1.13
N THR A 638 2.77 -14.58 0.14
CA THR A 638 3.70 -13.98 1.11
C THR A 638 5.14 -14.33 0.76
N ILE A 639 5.41 -15.59 0.40
CA ILE A 639 6.74 -16.01 -0.09
C ILE A 639 7.10 -15.29 -1.39
N ALA A 640 6.17 -15.21 -2.35
CA ALA A 640 6.40 -14.52 -3.61
C ALA A 640 6.71 -13.03 -3.40
N ALA A 641 6.04 -12.37 -2.46
CA ALA A 641 6.31 -10.97 -2.10
C ALA A 641 7.69 -10.80 -1.43
N ILE A 642 8.11 -11.74 -0.57
CA ILE A 642 9.42 -11.69 0.08
C ILE A 642 10.55 -11.91 -0.94
N ILE A 643 10.47 -13.00 -1.73
CA ILE A 643 11.47 -13.32 -2.75
C ILE A 643 11.51 -12.22 -3.81
N GLY A 644 10.34 -11.80 -4.30
CA GLY A 644 10.22 -10.79 -5.34
C GLY A 644 10.65 -9.40 -4.86
N GLY A 645 10.24 -8.99 -3.67
CA GLY A 645 10.64 -7.73 -3.06
C GLY A 645 12.14 -7.64 -2.87
N ALA A 646 12.76 -8.65 -2.25
CA ALA A 646 14.22 -8.69 -2.03
C ALA A 646 15.01 -8.64 -3.34
N TYR A 647 14.59 -9.40 -4.35
CA TYR A 647 15.26 -9.41 -5.64
C TYR A 647 15.09 -8.09 -6.40
N PHE A 648 13.91 -7.48 -6.32
CA PHE A 648 13.67 -6.17 -6.94
C PHE A 648 14.53 -5.07 -6.30
N LEU A 649 14.65 -5.03 -4.97
CA LEU A 649 15.55 -4.09 -4.27
C LEU A 649 17.01 -4.28 -4.74
N TYR A 650 17.45 -5.54 -4.88
CA TYR A 650 18.79 -5.85 -5.40
C TYR A 650 19.01 -5.31 -6.83
N LEU A 651 18.03 -5.51 -7.71
CA LEU A 651 18.10 -5.05 -9.10
C LEU A 651 18.10 -3.53 -9.20
N MET A 652 17.30 -2.83 -8.40
CA MET A 652 17.28 -1.38 -8.41
C MET A 652 18.63 -0.75 -8.03
N ARG A 653 19.39 -1.38 -7.12
CA ARG A 653 20.73 -0.90 -6.74
C ARG A 653 21.69 -0.83 -7.92
N ARG A 654 21.43 -1.57 -9.00
CA ARG A 654 22.23 -1.56 -10.22
C ARG A 654 21.87 -0.42 -11.18
N ILE A 655 20.76 0.29 -10.96
CA ILE A 655 20.37 1.46 -11.76
C ILE A 655 21.34 2.61 -11.44
N ARG A 656 22.16 3.00 -12.43
CA ARG A 656 23.09 4.12 -12.32
C ARG A 656 22.48 5.38 -12.96
N ALA A 657 22.85 6.54 -12.41
CA ALA A 657 22.38 7.87 -12.84
C ALA A 657 22.86 8.28 -14.23
#